data_AF-A0A6L9SFE1-F1
#
_entry.id   AF-A0A6L9SFE1-F1
#
_cell.length_a   1.000
_cell.length_b   1.000
_cell.length_c   1.000
_cell.angle_alpha   90.00
_cell.angle_beta   90.00
_cell.angle_gamma   90.00
#
_symmetry.space_group_name_H-M   'P 1'
#
loop_
_entity.id
_entity.type
_entity.pdbx_description
1 polymer ?
#
loop_
_entity_poly.entity_id
_entity_poly.type
_entity_poly.pdbx_seq_one_letter_code
_entity_poly.pdbx_strand_id
1 'polypeptide(L)'
;MSVATELRLDRIQTYRYRMPLKRPYGTARGLTRSATNFLVAVTAEQAGRRHTGIGECQPRHVLTGDGRRDGRAAWGFLIAAVQHVHGRTISLADPDAATSDVRALMAELNTLSREYADESNRDRAFRGTLLGIEVALLDVAAKGLDLQISELLGKKRDTISISVSTISSSTDINDVHRKVVKQQRFPMTRVKGVGDVEYNWQLLENVYNANTSVGRDKPIWIDINEAYDVPVSRTFLDGVVERMADQRLPRAIVVEGMLPKADVTELPALQRHADEACRAAAQDGSLDLRIMPDEGMWDVTDLATVNDRGGCRALNIKAPKAGGLLPSLDLAEAAVAADPDIHVCIGGMLGTSDITAWTLHNLARALPRLDYLTAVPPTNVEQRIADPLARYADPDGNVIADQTAPGLGTGLVLEKVRPYIEASFDTAGGEAGSRSVLVPDQITTAEPSSATKTLVFGGDTSLGDVHINGKGGPLLERLEGDPMSFFRGLQPLITDHDGLVLNLETVLATSPTSPFEGNKRFLGWDAPERAVRCLSELGVSAVGLANNHTMDFGERRLIETREHLEAAGIAVAGAGRTAADAATPLTLRLDMGGSERRVHIFVACEIQRKLRDEYQFYADERKAGVNPLSVSALGADIRALRQAEPDSLIIAFPHWGGNYQWVKERSQKANAELIKAGVDLVLGHGAHALQQCSFADGHATVYSLGNFVFNWAGRFDAYEMPPYGLVARLGLDAAGDGWNVALRLYPIASDNTKTDFQPRPVTEDEFLSLWTSLCEHDLDGSFEQRAQAARDERGYHIAYSFTTDPKWDETDAAFDSSVPRSTRRDAPARSGTSASPRVVRVETLPRDISVFSAGSTTKLLAQAVVDRDFPHEVQRVHESVRGTERPRLVLRFTVKDRTYFVRNGTIVGARPDGTPGTGIDGRAIRICKRKDIAGAVLRQHGYSVPRGMSFASSDLRGAQLYFEAMVNDAHAGMCVKPANGNKGKKIFLGIDNRKDFDAAFGSVAEEYDTVLVEEAVSGEVLRFLYIGGDVVAVRRAIPANVIGDGRSTIEQLVEAKNADLRSRGADRHTRLRLGTDELDFLRRRSMAADSVPGRGERVFLSSLSNRHAAAEIIDCTDDVDPSYRTIVENATRCIPDIAVCGADLMIGDYTAPAAPGNHYFIELNTTPGMRGHHAPNEGTPRDVAGMTIDYVAAALP
;
A
#
# COMPACT_ATOMS: atom_id res chain seq x y z
N MET A 1 -29.79 51.29 -20.78
CA MET A 1 -28.39 51.15 -20.35
C MET A 1 -27.78 50.05 -21.21
N SER A 2 -26.75 50.36 -21.99
CA SER A 2 -26.05 49.37 -22.83
C SER A 2 -25.51 48.27 -21.92
N VAL A 3 -25.97 47.02 -22.10
CA VAL A 3 -25.37 45.87 -21.42
C VAL A 3 -23.95 45.78 -21.97
N ALA A 4 -22.92 45.85 -21.11
CA ALA A 4 -21.55 45.67 -21.59
C ALA A 4 -21.47 44.32 -22.30
N THR A 5 -21.10 44.36 -23.58
CA THR A 5 -21.01 43.21 -24.47
C THR A 5 -19.69 42.46 -24.33
N GLU A 6 -18.87 42.82 -23.33
CA GLU A 6 -17.55 42.24 -23.10
C GLU A 6 -17.39 41.84 -21.64
N LEU A 7 -16.74 40.69 -21.46
CA LEU A 7 -16.41 40.09 -20.18
C LEU A 7 -14.88 40.11 -20.01
N ARG A 8 -14.36 40.90 -19.07
CA ARG A 8 -12.91 41.03 -18.85
C ARG A 8 -12.42 40.06 -17.78
N LEU A 9 -11.37 39.28 -18.07
CA LEU A 9 -10.84 38.23 -17.21
C LEU A 9 -9.89 38.81 -16.13
N ASP A 10 -10.45 39.20 -14.99
CA ASP A 10 -9.78 40.02 -13.97
C ASP A 10 -8.87 39.26 -13.01
N ARG A 11 -9.22 38.02 -12.62
CA ARG A 11 -8.42 37.26 -11.65
C ARG A 11 -8.56 35.78 -11.93
N ILE A 12 -7.44 35.08 -12.01
CA ILE A 12 -7.42 33.63 -12.22
C ILE A 12 -6.66 32.99 -11.07
N GLN A 13 -7.31 32.02 -10.44
CA GLN A 13 -6.75 31.24 -9.35
C GLN A 13 -6.62 29.80 -9.80
N THR A 14 -5.49 29.17 -9.51
CA THR A 14 -5.28 27.76 -9.81
C THR A 14 -4.82 26.99 -8.57
N TYR A 15 -5.20 25.72 -8.50
CA TYR A 15 -4.86 24.84 -7.37
C TYR A 15 -4.45 23.48 -7.88
N ARG A 16 -3.21 23.07 -7.62
CA ARG A 16 -2.77 21.69 -7.78
C ARG A 16 -3.23 20.91 -6.56
N TYR A 17 -3.97 19.83 -6.76
CA TYR A 17 -4.44 19.01 -5.64
C TYR A 17 -4.34 17.52 -5.94
N ARG A 18 -4.11 16.72 -4.89
CA ARG A 18 -4.05 15.25 -4.96
C ARG A 18 -5.14 14.64 -4.11
N MET A 19 -6.15 14.09 -4.78
CA MET A 19 -7.32 13.47 -4.13
C MET A 19 -7.12 11.97 -3.95
N PRO A 20 -7.11 11.45 -2.71
CA PRO A 20 -7.10 10.01 -2.47
C PRO A 20 -8.35 9.33 -3.04
N LEU A 21 -8.19 8.09 -3.49
CA LEU A 21 -9.30 7.23 -3.89
C LEU A 21 -9.79 6.42 -2.68
N LYS A 22 -11.11 6.24 -2.56
CA LYS A 22 -11.70 5.42 -1.47
C LYS A 22 -11.28 3.95 -1.58
N ARG A 23 -11.09 3.47 -2.80
CA ARG A 23 -10.60 2.13 -3.14
C ARG A 23 -9.52 2.29 -4.21
N PRO A 24 -8.38 1.58 -4.09
CA PRO A 24 -7.40 1.50 -5.17
C PRO A 24 -8.08 1.04 -6.46
N TYR A 25 -7.70 1.65 -7.58
CA TYR A 25 -8.24 1.29 -8.89
C TYR A 25 -7.12 0.66 -9.73
N GLY A 26 -7.29 -0.61 -10.09
CA GLY A 26 -6.33 -1.36 -10.90
C GLY A 26 -6.68 -1.31 -12.37
N THR A 27 -5.66 -1.12 -13.20
CA THR A 27 -5.70 -1.35 -14.65
C THR A 27 -4.55 -2.28 -15.03
N ALA A 28 -4.51 -2.77 -16.27
CA ALA A 28 -3.35 -3.52 -16.79
C ALA A 28 -2.01 -2.74 -16.65
N ARG A 29 -2.07 -1.41 -16.50
CA ARG A 29 -0.90 -0.52 -16.36
C ARG A 29 -0.50 -0.21 -14.91
N GLY A 30 -1.18 -0.80 -13.92
CA GLY A 30 -0.86 -0.66 -12.51
C GLY A 30 -2.02 -0.25 -11.61
N LEU A 31 -1.71 -0.02 -10.34
CA LEU A 31 -2.65 0.32 -9.28
C LEU A 31 -2.56 1.81 -8.92
N THR A 32 -3.66 2.54 -9.03
CA THR A 32 -3.74 3.95 -8.65
C THR A 32 -4.47 4.12 -7.31
N ARG A 33 -3.88 4.89 -6.39
CA ARG A 33 -4.44 5.14 -5.05
C ARG A 33 -4.90 6.59 -4.82
N SER A 34 -4.49 7.51 -5.68
CA SER A 34 -4.87 8.92 -5.66
C SER A 34 -4.88 9.47 -7.08
N ALA A 35 -5.58 10.58 -7.30
CA ALA A 35 -5.59 11.31 -8.56
C ALA A 35 -5.08 12.73 -8.35
N THR A 36 -4.11 13.15 -9.17
CA THR A 36 -3.63 14.54 -9.21
C THR A 36 -4.35 15.28 -10.33
N ASN A 37 -5.02 16.38 -9.98
CA ASN A 37 -5.76 17.25 -10.89
C ASN A 37 -5.41 18.71 -10.56
N PHE A 38 -5.69 19.63 -11.49
CA PHE A 38 -5.56 21.07 -11.23
C PHE A 38 -6.91 21.75 -11.36
N LEU A 39 -7.27 22.61 -10.43
CA LEU A 39 -8.46 23.47 -10.54
C LEU A 39 -8.07 24.81 -11.13
N VAL A 40 -8.96 25.38 -11.94
CA VAL A 40 -8.85 26.72 -12.50
C VAL A 40 -10.14 27.47 -12.16
N ALA A 41 -10.03 28.63 -11.53
CA ALA A 41 -11.15 29.51 -11.21
C ALA A 41 -10.89 30.89 -11.82
N VAL A 42 -11.70 31.28 -12.81
CA VAL A 42 -11.58 32.53 -13.56
C VAL A 42 -12.68 33.48 -13.08
N THR A 43 -12.30 34.57 -12.44
CA THR A 43 -13.20 35.68 -12.09
C THR A 43 -13.12 36.74 -13.16
N ALA A 44 -14.26 37.14 -13.70
CA ALA A 44 -14.38 38.14 -14.74
C ALA A 44 -15.42 39.20 -14.40
N GLU A 45 -15.21 40.42 -14.89
CA GLU A 45 -16.11 41.57 -14.68
C GLU A 45 -16.85 41.95 -15.96
N GLN A 46 -18.15 42.23 -15.80
CA GLN A 46 -19.05 42.70 -16.84
C GLN A 46 -19.91 43.83 -16.25
N ALA A 47 -19.73 45.07 -16.72
CA ALA A 47 -20.51 46.24 -16.27
C ALA A 47 -20.63 46.36 -14.73
N GLY A 48 -19.55 46.07 -13.98
CA GLY A 48 -19.54 46.09 -12.51
C GLY A 48 -20.12 44.85 -11.82
N ARG A 49 -20.56 43.82 -12.56
CA ARG A 49 -20.94 42.49 -12.04
C ARG A 49 -19.77 41.53 -12.18
N ARG A 50 -19.57 40.66 -11.19
CA ARG A 50 -18.53 39.62 -11.21
C ARG A 50 -19.11 38.24 -11.45
N HIS A 51 -18.50 37.51 -12.37
CA HIS A 51 -18.81 36.11 -12.68
C HIS A 51 -17.58 35.26 -12.39
N THR A 52 -17.77 34.05 -11.85
CA THR A 52 -16.66 33.12 -11.61
C THR A 52 -16.91 31.82 -12.36
N GLY A 53 -16.09 31.54 -13.37
CA GLY A 53 -16.02 30.26 -14.06
C GLY A 53 -15.05 29.31 -13.38
N ILE A 54 -15.33 28.02 -13.44
CA ILE A 54 -14.49 26.96 -12.86
C ILE A 54 -14.27 25.83 -13.86
N GLY A 55 -13.07 25.25 -13.83
CA GLY A 55 -12.69 24.10 -14.62
C GLY A 55 -11.68 23.22 -13.88
N GLU A 56 -11.55 21.97 -14.33
CA GLU A 56 -10.60 21.01 -13.77
C GLU A 56 -9.74 20.40 -14.87
N CYS A 57 -8.43 20.60 -14.76
CA CYS A 57 -7.39 19.95 -15.54
C CYS A 57 -7.22 18.49 -15.08
N GLN A 58 -7.08 17.58 -16.05
CA GLN A 58 -6.84 16.16 -15.80
C GLN A 58 -5.51 15.70 -16.41
N PRO A 59 -4.36 16.11 -15.84
CA PRO A 59 -3.06 15.68 -16.32
C PRO A 59 -2.90 14.18 -16.08
N ARG A 60 -2.77 13.42 -17.16
CA ARG A 60 -2.54 11.98 -17.15
C ARG A 60 -1.31 11.65 -18.00
N HIS A 61 -0.25 12.44 -17.80
CA HIS A 61 1.08 12.17 -18.35
C HIS A 61 0.98 11.85 -19.86
N VAL A 62 1.63 10.78 -20.33
CA VAL A 62 1.58 10.37 -21.75
C VAL A 62 0.16 10.09 -22.30
N LEU A 63 -0.83 9.81 -21.45
CA LEU A 63 -2.20 9.54 -21.90
C LEU A 63 -2.96 10.77 -22.39
N THR A 64 -2.55 11.95 -21.95
CA THR A 64 -3.16 13.25 -22.28
C THR A 64 -2.11 14.28 -22.71
N GLY A 65 -0.87 13.83 -22.93
CA GLY A 65 0.23 14.66 -23.38
C GLY A 65 0.75 15.66 -22.34
N ASP A 66 0.44 15.46 -21.05
CA ASP A 66 0.86 16.36 -19.95
C ASP A 66 2.28 16.07 -19.44
N GLY A 67 3.12 15.41 -20.24
CA GLY A 67 4.51 15.10 -19.92
C GLY A 67 4.67 14.00 -18.87
N ARG A 68 5.57 14.21 -17.92
CA ARG A 68 5.94 13.21 -16.89
C ARG A 68 4.89 13.10 -15.77
N ARG A 69 4.94 11.97 -15.04
CA ARG A 69 3.97 11.64 -13.96
C ARG A 69 4.00 12.59 -12.75
N ASP A 70 5.09 13.36 -12.57
CA ASP A 70 5.22 14.31 -11.46
C ASP A 70 4.33 15.56 -11.60
N GLY A 71 3.75 15.78 -12.79
CA GLY A 71 2.85 16.89 -13.09
C GLY A 71 3.50 18.27 -13.04
N ARG A 72 4.83 18.38 -12.94
CA ARG A 72 5.53 19.67 -12.78
C ARG A 72 5.50 20.51 -14.06
N ALA A 73 5.82 19.90 -15.20
CA ALA A 73 5.75 20.59 -16.49
C ALA A 73 4.33 21.08 -16.79
N ALA A 74 3.32 20.24 -16.53
CA ALA A 74 1.92 20.60 -16.68
C ALA A 74 1.48 21.74 -15.75
N TRP A 75 1.97 21.77 -14.51
CA TRP A 75 1.73 22.87 -13.58
C TRP A 75 2.41 24.18 -14.02
N GLY A 76 3.67 24.10 -14.48
CA GLY A 76 4.39 25.26 -15.02
C GLY A 76 3.71 25.85 -16.25
N PHE A 77 3.30 24.99 -17.19
CA PHE A 77 2.50 25.41 -18.34
C PHE A 77 1.17 26.05 -17.92
N LEU A 78 0.45 25.46 -16.94
CA LEU A 78 -0.80 26.02 -16.45
C LEU A 78 -0.61 27.46 -15.92
N ILE A 79 0.45 27.73 -15.17
CA ILE A 79 0.75 29.07 -14.65
C ILE A 79 0.97 30.04 -15.82
N ALA A 80 1.82 29.68 -16.78
CA ALA A 80 2.07 30.50 -17.95
C ALA A 80 0.79 30.76 -18.77
N ALA A 81 -0.05 29.74 -18.93
CA ALA A 81 -1.31 29.83 -19.65
C ALA A 81 -2.30 30.78 -18.96
N VAL A 82 -2.47 30.70 -17.64
CA VAL A 82 -3.39 31.61 -16.92
C VAL A 82 -2.86 33.04 -16.87
N GLN A 83 -1.54 33.23 -16.84
CA GLN A 83 -0.94 34.57 -16.99
C GLN A 83 -1.21 35.15 -18.38
N HIS A 84 -1.12 34.33 -19.44
CA HIS A 84 -1.40 34.75 -20.81
C HIS A 84 -2.87 35.13 -21.04
N VAL A 85 -3.79 34.46 -20.33
CA VAL A 85 -5.25 34.70 -20.41
C VAL A 85 -5.69 35.87 -19.52
N HIS A 86 -4.94 36.19 -18.47
CA HIS A 86 -5.27 37.28 -17.56
C HIS A 86 -5.37 38.63 -18.29
N GLY A 87 -6.44 39.39 -18.01
CA GLY A 87 -6.70 40.70 -18.62
C GLY A 87 -7.33 40.65 -20.03
N ARG A 88 -7.49 39.46 -20.63
CA ARG A 88 -8.18 39.30 -21.92
C ARG A 88 -9.69 39.48 -21.78
N THR A 89 -10.39 39.60 -22.91
CA THR A 89 -11.84 39.80 -22.98
C THR A 89 -12.51 38.69 -23.78
N ILE A 90 -13.77 38.39 -23.44
CA ILE A 90 -14.67 37.51 -24.19
C ILE A 90 -15.93 38.31 -24.55
N SER A 91 -16.30 38.31 -25.82
CA SER A 91 -17.54 38.91 -26.31
C SER A 91 -18.75 38.13 -25.84
N LEU A 92 -19.74 38.84 -25.31
CA LEU A 92 -21.05 38.32 -24.90
C LEU A 92 -22.17 38.87 -25.81
N ALA A 93 -21.84 39.20 -27.07
CA ALA A 93 -22.84 39.65 -28.04
C ALA A 93 -23.91 38.56 -28.30
N ASP A 94 -23.44 37.33 -28.44
CA ASP A 94 -24.25 36.12 -28.61
C ASP A 94 -23.39 34.87 -28.29
N PRO A 95 -23.98 33.66 -28.22
CA PRO A 95 -23.24 32.42 -27.96
C PRO A 95 -22.11 32.11 -28.95
N ASP A 96 -22.27 32.47 -30.23
CA ASP A 96 -21.30 32.18 -31.28
C ASP A 96 -20.06 33.09 -31.14
N ALA A 97 -20.26 34.36 -30.82
CA ALA A 97 -19.19 35.30 -30.51
C ALA A 97 -18.39 34.83 -29.28
N ALA A 98 -19.07 34.40 -28.21
CA ALA A 98 -18.42 33.91 -27.00
C ALA A 98 -17.58 32.66 -27.25
N THR A 99 -18.14 31.67 -27.96
CA THR A 99 -17.40 30.43 -28.29
C THR A 99 -16.25 30.69 -29.27
N SER A 100 -16.40 31.60 -30.23
CA SER A 100 -15.33 32.04 -31.14
C SER A 100 -14.14 32.65 -30.39
N ASP A 101 -14.39 33.54 -29.43
CA ASP A 101 -13.33 34.16 -28.63
C ASP A 101 -12.60 33.14 -27.75
N VAL A 102 -13.34 32.18 -27.15
CA VAL A 102 -12.73 31.07 -26.41
C VAL A 102 -11.84 30.22 -27.33
N ARG A 103 -12.29 29.90 -28.56
CA ARG A 103 -11.46 29.18 -29.55
C ARG A 103 -10.18 29.93 -29.88
N ALA A 104 -10.25 31.25 -30.07
CA ALA A 104 -9.08 32.08 -30.34
C ALA A 104 -8.06 32.03 -29.20
N LEU A 105 -8.51 32.20 -27.94
CA LEU A 105 -7.65 32.07 -26.76
C LEU A 105 -7.04 30.67 -26.65
N MET A 106 -7.83 29.62 -26.87
CA MET A 106 -7.32 28.25 -26.81
C MET A 106 -6.30 27.96 -27.93
N ALA A 107 -6.43 28.56 -29.12
CA ALA A 107 -5.44 28.43 -30.19
C ALA A 107 -4.08 29.06 -29.82
N GLU A 108 -4.11 30.22 -29.15
CA GLU A 108 -2.91 30.84 -28.59
C GLU A 108 -2.26 29.95 -27.53
N LEU A 109 -3.05 29.41 -26.60
CA LEU A 109 -2.55 28.49 -25.56
C LEU A 109 -1.99 27.19 -26.13
N ASN A 110 -2.59 26.64 -27.19
CA ASN A 110 -2.02 25.49 -27.89
C ASN A 110 -0.64 25.82 -28.48
N THR A 111 -0.43 27.04 -28.97
CA THR A 111 0.90 27.48 -29.46
C THR A 111 1.89 27.58 -28.29
N LEU A 112 1.49 28.27 -27.21
CA LEU A 112 2.31 28.41 -26.00
C LEU A 112 2.68 27.05 -25.39
N SER A 113 1.76 26.08 -25.41
CA SER A 113 1.98 24.74 -24.84
C SER A 113 3.19 24.02 -25.42
N ARG A 114 3.56 24.32 -26.68
CA ARG A 114 4.72 23.73 -27.36
C ARG A 114 6.05 24.22 -26.81
N GLU A 115 6.09 25.43 -26.25
CA GLU A 115 7.30 26.00 -25.63
C GLU A 115 7.66 25.31 -24.31
N TYR A 116 6.65 24.75 -23.63
CA TYR A 116 6.79 24.01 -22.37
C TYR A 116 6.90 22.50 -22.57
N ALA A 117 6.72 22.03 -23.81
CA ALA A 117 6.71 20.60 -24.14
C ALA A 117 8.14 20.06 -24.24
N ASP A 118 8.32 18.82 -23.79
CA ASP A 118 9.55 18.06 -23.99
C ASP A 118 9.42 17.10 -25.18
N GLU A 119 10.46 16.31 -25.46
CA GLU A 119 10.45 15.34 -26.55
C GLU A 119 9.33 14.30 -26.43
N SER A 120 8.82 14.02 -25.23
CA SER A 120 7.79 13.01 -25.00
C SER A 120 6.37 13.47 -25.33
N ASN A 121 6.12 14.78 -25.44
CA ASN A 121 4.78 15.32 -25.67
C ASN A 121 4.69 16.46 -26.70
N ARG A 122 5.78 16.77 -27.41
CA ARG A 122 5.89 17.89 -28.36
C ARG A 122 4.70 18.05 -29.32
N ASP A 123 4.19 16.96 -29.88
CA ASP A 123 3.12 17.00 -30.89
C ASP A 123 1.71 17.16 -30.29
N ARG A 124 1.52 16.77 -29.03
CA ARG A 124 0.22 16.68 -28.35
C ARG A 124 0.31 17.27 -26.94
N ALA A 125 0.92 18.43 -26.80
CA ALA A 125 1.29 18.99 -25.49
C ALA A 125 0.08 19.37 -24.62
N PHE A 126 0.10 18.91 -23.37
CA PHE A 126 -0.71 19.35 -22.24
C PHE A 126 -2.25 19.38 -22.45
N ARG A 127 -2.80 18.44 -23.22
CA ARG A 127 -4.24 18.40 -23.53
C ARG A 127 -5.11 18.25 -22.28
N GLY A 128 -4.67 17.46 -21.30
CA GLY A 128 -5.39 17.31 -20.03
C GLY A 128 -5.41 18.60 -19.22
N THR A 129 -4.35 19.42 -19.31
CA THR A 129 -4.29 20.76 -18.72
C THR A 129 -5.16 21.78 -19.46
N LEU A 130 -5.09 21.80 -20.80
CA LEU A 130 -5.90 22.68 -21.66
C LEU A 130 -7.41 22.51 -21.42
N LEU A 131 -7.88 21.27 -21.21
CA LEU A 131 -9.29 20.99 -20.89
C LEU A 131 -9.81 21.85 -19.72
N GLY A 132 -9.06 21.91 -18.62
CA GLY A 132 -9.50 22.63 -17.42
C GLY A 132 -9.57 24.13 -17.63
N ILE A 133 -8.65 24.67 -18.45
CA ILE A 133 -8.64 26.09 -18.81
C ILE A 133 -9.85 26.42 -19.69
N GLU A 134 -10.09 25.65 -20.76
CA GLU A 134 -11.21 25.87 -21.67
C GLU A 134 -12.55 25.80 -20.94
N VAL A 135 -12.73 24.82 -20.06
CA VAL A 135 -13.97 24.68 -19.28
C VAL A 135 -14.20 25.89 -18.38
N ALA A 136 -13.17 26.43 -17.74
CA ALA A 136 -13.31 27.62 -16.91
C ALA A 136 -13.70 28.87 -17.72
N LEU A 137 -13.17 29.00 -18.95
CA LEU A 137 -13.53 30.07 -19.87
C LEU A 137 -14.96 29.94 -20.40
N LEU A 138 -15.37 28.73 -20.81
CA LEU A 138 -16.74 28.44 -21.23
C LEU A 138 -17.73 28.66 -20.08
N ASP A 139 -17.37 28.27 -18.85
CA ASP A 139 -18.22 28.45 -17.67
C ASP A 139 -18.44 29.93 -17.35
N VAL A 140 -17.38 30.75 -17.37
CA VAL A 140 -17.52 32.19 -17.08
C VAL A 140 -18.30 32.92 -18.18
N ALA A 141 -18.09 32.56 -19.46
CA ALA A 141 -18.83 33.11 -20.59
C ALA A 141 -20.33 32.73 -20.54
N ALA A 142 -20.63 31.46 -20.30
CA ALA A 142 -22.00 30.97 -20.16
C ALA A 142 -22.73 31.66 -18.98
N LYS A 143 -22.05 31.87 -17.85
CA LYS A 143 -22.59 32.66 -16.71
C LYS A 143 -22.83 34.12 -17.05
N GLY A 144 -22.01 34.74 -17.91
CA GLY A 144 -22.23 36.11 -18.40
C GLY A 144 -23.45 36.24 -19.33
N LEU A 145 -23.78 35.16 -20.05
CA LEU A 145 -24.96 35.07 -20.93
C LEU A 145 -26.20 34.49 -20.24
N ASP A 146 -26.12 34.09 -18.97
CA ASP A 146 -27.18 33.38 -18.23
C ASP A 146 -27.61 32.05 -18.91
N LEU A 147 -26.63 31.36 -19.50
CA LEU A 147 -26.81 30.07 -20.19
C LEU A 147 -26.08 28.95 -19.44
N GLN A 148 -26.49 27.70 -19.64
CA GLN A 148 -25.67 26.53 -19.34
C GLN A 148 -24.56 26.38 -20.37
N ILE A 149 -23.43 25.76 -20.02
CA ILE A 149 -22.38 25.43 -21.02
C ILE A 149 -22.98 24.61 -22.17
N SER A 150 -23.86 23.66 -21.88
CA SER A 150 -24.50 22.88 -22.95
C SER A 150 -25.31 23.74 -23.93
N GLU A 151 -25.98 24.80 -23.47
CA GLU A 151 -26.74 25.74 -24.30
C GLU A 151 -25.81 26.65 -25.10
N LEU A 152 -24.73 27.14 -24.47
CA LEU A 152 -23.65 27.85 -25.14
C LEU A 152 -23.03 27.03 -26.29
N LEU A 153 -22.94 25.70 -26.11
CA LEU A 153 -22.42 24.76 -27.11
C LEU A 153 -23.49 24.20 -28.08
N GLY A 154 -24.71 24.75 -28.10
CA GLY A 154 -25.74 24.33 -29.04
C GLY A 154 -26.46 23.03 -28.67
N LYS A 155 -26.83 22.89 -27.39
CA LYS A 155 -27.60 21.79 -26.77
C LYS A 155 -28.54 21.06 -27.73
N LYS A 156 -28.38 19.73 -27.81
CA LYS A 156 -29.18 18.81 -28.64
C LYS A 156 -30.16 17.96 -27.84
N ARG A 157 -29.99 17.87 -26.52
CA ARG A 157 -30.82 17.05 -25.63
C ARG A 157 -30.86 17.60 -24.21
N ASP A 158 -32.01 17.46 -23.54
CA ASP A 158 -32.21 17.87 -22.15
C ASP A 158 -31.71 16.81 -21.16
N THR A 159 -32.15 15.58 -21.38
CA THR A 159 -31.87 14.45 -20.49
C THR A 159 -30.71 13.62 -21.02
N ILE A 160 -29.85 13.17 -20.10
CA ILE A 160 -28.78 12.23 -20.40
C ILE A 160 -28.82 11.10 -19.39
N SER A 161 -28.58 9.88 -19.89
CA SER A 161 -28.53 8.68 -19.07
C SER A 161 -27.11 8.12 -19.07
N ILE A 162 -26.64 7.68 -17.91
CA ILE A 162 -25.42 6.90 -17.83
C ILE A 162 -25.70 5.53 -18.43
N SER A 163 -24.92 5.16 -19.43
CA SER A 163 -25.15 3.93 -20.18
C SER A 163 -24.47 2.74 -19.52
N VAL A 164 -23.40 2.96 -18.74
CA VAL A 164 -22.60 1.87 -18.16
C VAL A 164 -21.69 2.31 -17.00
N SER A 165 -21.31 1.35 -16.14
CA SER A 165 -20.19 1.44 -15.21
C SER A 165 -19.22 0.28 -15.46
N THR A 166 -17.91 0.53 -15.53
CA THR A 166 -16.93 -0.51 -15.91
C THR A 166 -16.75 -1.59 -14.84
N ILE A 167 -16.68 -2.85 -15.24
CA ILE A 167 -16.27 -4.00 -14.42
C ILE A 167 -14.78 -4.29 -14.70
N SER A 168 -13.94 -4.33 -13.65
CA SER A 168 -12.48 -4.47 -13.76
C SER A 168 -12.01 -5.92 -14.02
N SER A 169 -10.83 -6.05 -14.63
CA SER A 169 -10.20 -7.33 -15.01
C SER A 169 -9.70 -8.19 -13.85
N SER A 170 -9.56 -7.64 -12.64
CA SER A 170 -9.15 -8.36 -11.43
C SER A 170 -10.30 -9.11 -10.74
N THR A 171 -11.39 -9.40 -11.46
CA THR A 171 -12.57 -10.01 -10.88
C THR A 171 -12.55 -11.50 -11.22
N ASP A 172 -12.62 -12.37 -10.22
CA ASP A 172 -12.96 -13.79 -10.43
C ASP A 172 -14.17 -13.86 -11.37
N ILE A 173 -14.13 -14.73 -12.38
CA ILE A 173 -15.21 -14.88 -13.35
C ILE A 173 -16.57 -15.16 -12.68
N ASN A 174 -16.56 -15.77 -11.49
CA ASN A 174 -17.74 -15.97 -10.65
C ASN A 174 -18.26 -14.68 -9.98
N ASP A 175 -17.38 -13.74 -9.67
CA ASP A 175 -17.74 -12.42 -9.13
C ASP A 175 -18.24 -11.47 -10.24
N VAL A 176 -17.87 -11.70 -11.51
CA VAL A 176 -18.37 -10.92 -12.66
C VAL A 176 -19.89 -11.01 -12.72
N HIS A 177 -20.47 -12.21 -12.61
CA HIS A 177 -21.92 -12.40 -12.64
C HIS A 177 -22.63 -11.54 -11.57
N ARG A 178 -22.14 -11.57 -10.33
CA ARG A 178 -22.71 -10.76 -9.23
C ARG A 178 -22.62 -9.26 -9.50
N LYS A 179 -21.51 -8.79 -10.10
CA LYS A 179 -21.32 -7.37 -10.43
C LYS A 179 -22.21 -6.93 -11.60
N VAL A 180 -22.38 -7.76 -12.63
CA VAL A 180 -23.29 -7.51 -13.76
C VAL A 180 -24.73 -7.38 -13.28
N VAL A 181 -25.20 -8.30 -12.43
CA VAL A 181 -26.55 -8.25 -11.83
C VAL A 181 -26.77 -6.95 -11.05
N LYS A 182 -25.77 -6.49 -10.27
CA LYS A 182 -25.85 -5.21 -9.53
C LYS A 182 -25.90 -3.98 -10.44
N GLN A 183 -25.48 -4.12 -11.69
CA GLN A 183 -25.48 -3.06 -12.71
C GLN A 183 -26.71 -3.12 -13.63
N GLN A 184 -27.76 -3.86 -13.23
CA GLN A 184 -28.97 -4.05 -14.04
C GLN A 184 -29.66 -2.77 -14.52
N ARG A 185 -29.49 -1.64 -13.83
CA ARG A 185 -30.05 -0.33 -14.22
C ARG A 185 -29.44 0.29 -15.48
N PHE A 186 -28.24 -0.15 -15.87
CA PHE A 186 -27.53 0.40 -17.03
C PHE A 186 -27.94 -0.35 -18.30
N PRO A 187 -28.19 0.34 -19.43
CA PRO A 187 -28.61 -0.29 -20.68
C PRO A 187 -27.51 -1.10 -21.38
N MET A 188 -26.25 -0.93 -20.98
CA MET A 188 -25.11 -1.68 -21.52
C MET A 188 -24.20 -2.18 -20.38
N THR A 189 -23.50 -3.29 -20.62
CA THR A 189 -22.50 -3.81 -19.69
C THR A 189 -21.09 -3.64 -20.27
N ARG A 190 -20.18 -2.99 -19.52
CA ARG A 190 -18.80 -2.76 -19.94
C ARG A 190 -17.83 -3.54 -19.07
N VAL A 191 -16.96 -4.31 -19.70
CA VAL A 191 -15.97 -5.17 -19.04
C VAL A 191 -14.56 -4.92 -19.58
N LYS A 192 -13.56 -5.13 -18.73
CA LYS A 192 -12.14 -5.10 -19.12
C LYS A 192 -11.68 -6.50 -19.49
N GLY A 193 -11.20 -6.66 -20.71
CA GLY A 193 -10.55 -7.88 -21.17
C GLY A 193 -9.10 -7.98 -20.71
N VAL A 194 -8.47 -9.10 -21.05
CA VAL A 194 -7.03 -9.37 -20.87
C VAL A 194 -6.41 -9.83 -22.19
N GLY A 195 -5.09 -10.03 -22.25
CA GLY A 195 -4.40 -10.49 -23.47
C GLY A 195 -4.66 -11.94 -23.88
N ASP A 196 -5.63 -12.62 -23.26
CA ASP A 196 -6.01 -14.01 -23.55
C ASP A 196 -7.37 -14.03 -24.27
N VAL A 197 -7.37 -14.58 -25.48
CA VAL A 197 -8.54 -14.65 -26.38
C VAL A 197 -9.64 -15.56 -25.81
N GLU A 198 -9.25 -16.74 -25.33
CA GLU A 198 -10.19 -17.75 -24.84
C GLU A 198 -10.86 -17.27 -23.54
N TYR A 199 -10.07 -16.68 -22.64
CA TYR A 199 -10.60 -16.03 -21.45
C TYR A 199 -11.59 -14.92 -21.80
N ASN A 200 -11.27 -14.06 -22.78
CA ASN A 200 -12.17 -12.97 -23.14
C ASN A 200 -13.48 -13.46 -23.76
N TRP A 201 -13.48 -14.54 -24.53
CA TRP A 201 -14.72 -15.17 -24.98
C TRP A 201 -15.54 -15.71 -23.81
N GLN A 202 -14.90 -16.42 -22.87
CA GLN A 202 -15.58 -16.91 -21.66
C GLN A 202 -16.11 -15.76 -20.81
N LEU A 203 -15.38 -14.66 -20.70
CA LEU A 203 -15.83 -13.45 -20.01
C LEU A 203 -17.08 -12.87 -20.66
N LEU A 204 -17.10 -12.74 -21.99
CA LEU A 204 -18.26 -12.23 -22.74
C LEU A 204 -19.50 -13.13 -22.54
N GLU A 205 -19.34 -14.45 -22.64
CA GLU A 205 -20.44 -15.41 -22.42
C GLU A 205 -20.98 -15.32 -20.99
N ASN A 206 -20.08 -15.23 -19.99
CA ASN A 206 -20.50 -15.08 -18.59
C ASN A 206 -21.23 -13.76 -18.32
N VAL A 207 -20.80 -12.67 -18.95
CA VAL A 207 -21.49 -11.39 -18.88
C VAL A 207 -22.87 -11.47 -19.52
N TYR A 208 -22.97 -12.11 -20.69
CA TYR A 208 -24.23 -12.31 -21.39
C TYR A 208 -25.21 -13.15 -20.55
N ASN A 209 -24.75 -14.28 -20.01
CA ASN A 209 -25.52 -15.13 -19.10
C ASN A 209 -25.99 -14.37 -17.85
N ALA A 210 -25.14 -13.50 -17.30
CA ALA A 210 -25.52 -12.69 -16.16
C ALA A 210 -26.60 -11.64 -16.49
N ASN A 211 -26.51 -11.00 -17.66
CA ASN A 211 -27.54 -10.09 -18.14
C ASN A 211 -28.87 -10.82 -18.36
N THR A 212 -28.86 -11.97 -19.02
CA THR A 212 -30.07 -12.75 -19.30
C THR A 212 -30.70 -13.33 -18.03
N SER A 213 -29.90 -13.65 -17.01
CA SER A 213 -30.39 -14.13 -15.70
C SER A 213 -31.32 -13.14 -14.98
N VAL A 214 -31.23 -11.84 -15.28
CA VAL A 214 -32.11 -10.79 -14.77
C VAL A 214 -33.14 -10.32 -15.81
N GLY A 215 -33.38 -11.13 -16.84
CA GLY A 215 -34.36 -10.86 -17.90
C GLY A 215 -33.96 -9.69 -18.81
N ARG A 216 -32.66 -9.46 -19.01
CA ARG A 216 -32.16 -8.36 -19.85
C ARG A 216 -31.27 -8.91 -20.96
N ASP A 217 -31.57 -8.56 -22.20
CA ASP A 217 -30.65 -8.73 -23.32
C ASP A 217 -30.01 -7.37 -23.61
N LYS A 218 -28.75 -7.21 -23.22
CA LYS A 218 -28.03 -5.93 -23.29
C LYS A 218 -26.81 -6.07 -24.18
N PRO A 219 -26.46 -5.03 -24.97
CA PRO A 219 -25.16 -4.97 -25.61
C PRO A 219 -24.02 -5.11 -24.61
N ILE A 220 -22.87 -5.60 -25.08
CA ILE A 220 -21.64 -5.69 -24.29
C ILE A 220 -20.55 -4.82 -24.92
N TRP A 221 -19.88 -4.03 -24.09
CA TRP A 221 -18.67 -3.29 -24.45
C TRP A 221 -17.46 -3.92 -23.76
N ILE A 222 -16.55 -4.51 -24.51
CA ILE A 222 -15.29 -5.02 -24.00
C ILE A 222 -14.14 -4.09 -24.39
N ASP A 223 -13.26 -3.79 -23.43
CA ASP A 223 -12.07 -2.97 -23.64
C ASP A 223 -10.83 -3.85 -23.42
N ILE A 224 -10.05 -4.04 -24.48
CA ILE A 224 -8.92 -4.99 -24.58
C ILE A 224 -7.58 -4.35 -24.18
N ASN A 225 -7.51 -3.02 -24.08
CA ASN A 225 -6.33 -2.25 -23.68
C ASN A 225 -5.03 -2.59 -24.43
N GLU A 226 -5.09 -2.59 -25.75
CA GLU A 226 -3.96 -2.71 -26.67
C GLU A 226 -3.23 -4.06 -26.58
N ALA A 227 -3.92 -5.10 -26.12
CA ALA A 227 -3.30 -6.39 -25.81
C ALA A 227 -3.12 -7.32 -27.02
N TYR A 228 -3.70 -6.99 -28.19
CA TYR A 228 -3.66 -7.86 -29.37
C TYR A 228 -2.87 -7.25 -30.52
N ASP A 229 -2.33 -8.11 -31.37
CA ASP A 229 -1.87 -7.78 -32.72
C ASP A 229 -2.98 -8.04 -33.76
N VAL A 230 -2.71 -7.74 -35.03
CA VAL A 230 -3.70 -7.91 -36.12
C VAL A 230 -4.15 -9.37 -36.28
N PRO A 231 -3.25 -10.38 -36.34
CA PRO A 231 -3.66 -11.79 -36.42
C PRO A 231 -4.54 -12.25 -35.25
N VAL A 232 -4.14 -11.95 -34.01
CA VAL A 232 -4.89 -12.33 -32.80
C VAL A 232 -6.26 -11.63 -32.79
N SER A 233 -6.30 -10.37 -33.23
CA SER A 233 -7.56 -9.61 -33.35
C SER A 233 -8.54 -10.25 -34.31
N ARG A 234 -8.08 -10.76 -35.47
CA ARG A 234 -8.96 -11.48 -36.42
C ARG A 234 -9.55 -12.73 -35.79
N THR A 235 -8.71 -13.56 -35.17
CA THR A 235 -9.14 -14.77 -34.46
C THR A 235 -10.20 -14.43 -33.42
N PHE A 236 -9.96 -13.42 -32.58
CA PHE A 236 -10.90 -12.98 -31.55
C PHE A 236 -12.25 -12.56 -32.15
N LEU A 237 -12.25 -11.75 -33.21
CA LEU A 237 -13.46 -11.27 -33.88
C LEU A 237 -14.28 -12.42 -34.49
N ASP A 238 -13.62 -13.36 -35.16
CA ASP A 238 -14.29 -14.53 -35.75
C ASP A 238 -15.00 -15.36 -34.68
N GLY A 239 -14.32 -15.64 -33.56
CA GLY A 239 -14.91 -16.38 -32.45
C GLY A 239 -16.01 -15.61 -31.69
N VAL A 240 -16.01 -14.27 -31.73
CA VAL A 240 -17.13 -13.46 -31.23
C VAL A 240 -18.34 -13.59 -32.16
N VAL A 241 -18.14 -13.47 -33.48
CA VAL A 241 -19.23 -13.58 -34.47
C VAL A 241 -19.87 -14.96 -34.44
N GLU A 242 -19.08 -16.03 -34.38
CA GLU A 242 -19.56 -17.41 -34.23
C GLU A 242 -20.49 -17.53 -33.01
N ARG A 243 -20.04 -17.04 -31.85
CA ARG A 243 -20.81 -17.06 -30.61
C ARG A 243 -22.08 -16.20 -30.65
N MET A 244 -22.05 -15.07 -31.35
CA MET A 244 -23.23 -14.24 -31.58
C MET A 244 -24.25 -14.97 -32.47
N ALA A 245 -23.81 -15.67 -33.52
CA ALA A 245 -24.66 -16.47 -34.40
C ALA A 245 -25.32 -17.64 -33.67
N ASP A 246 -24.57 -18.28 -32.77
CA ASP A 246 -25.04 -19.36 -31.89
C ASP A 246 -25.94 -18.89 -30.74
N GLN A 247 -26.22 -17.58 -30.63
CA GLN A 247 -26.96 -16.98 -29.52
C GLN A 247 -26.31 -17.20 -28.13
N ARG A 248 -24.99 -17.42 -28.10
CA ARG A 248 -24.17 -17.47 -26.87
C ARG A 248 -23.70 -16.10 -26.41
N LEU A 249 -23.85 -15.09 -27.27
CA LEU A 249 -23.52 -13.68 -27.02
C LEU A 249 -24.68 -12.78 -27.49
N PRO A 250 -24.78 -11.53 -27.00
CA PRO A 250 -25.82 -10.61 -27.46
C PRO A 250 -25.59 -10.23 -28.92
N ARG A 251 -26.65 -9.77 -29.58
CA ARG A 251 -26.60 -9.37 -30.99
C ARG A 251 -25.76 -8.13 -31.26
N ALA A 252 -25.38 -7.37 -30.23
CA ALA A 252 -24.60 -6.15 -30.34
C ALA A 252 -23.40 -6.14 -29.38
N ILE A 253 -22.19 -5.99 -29.92
CA ILE A 253 -20.95 -5.91 -29.16
C ILE A 253 -20.07 -4.75 -29.66
N VAL A 254 -19.47 -4.01 -28.72
CA VAL A 254 -18.44 -3.00 -28.99
C VAL A 254 -17.10 -3.49 -28.44
N VAL A 255 -16.06 -3.48 -29.27
CA VAL A 255 -14.69 -3.87 -28.91
C VAL A 255 -13.80 -2.62 -28.96
N GLU A 256 -13.33 -2.18 -27.80
CA GLU A 256 -12.47 -1.00 -27.64
C GLU A 256 -10.99 -1.40 -27.48
N GLY A 257 -10.12 -0.64 -28.14
CA GLY A 257 -8.67 -0.67 -27.88
C GLY A 257 -8.04 -2.04 -28.14
N MET A 258 -8.31 -2.66 -29.29
CA MET A 258 -7.73 -3.97 -29.62
C MET A 258 -6.22 -3.91 -29.84
N LEU A 259 -5.77 -2.95 -30.64
CA LEU A 259 -4.39 -2.83 -31.12
C LEU A 259 -3.63 -1.71 -30.39
N PRO A 260 -2.29 -1.82 -30.29
CA PRO A 260 -1.43 -0.71 -29.88
C PRO A 260 -1.67 0.57 -30.69
N LYS A 261 -1.47 1.73 -30.04
CA LYS A 261 -1.58 3.07 -30.64
C LYS A 261 -0.86 3.21 -31.97
N ALA A 262 0.31 2.57 -32.13
CA ALA A 262 1.10 2.61 -33.37
C ALA A 262 0.36 1.99 -34.57
N ASP A 263 -0.54 1.04 -34.30
CA ASP A 263 -1.24 0.23 -35.30
C ASP A 263 -2.71 0.65 -35.46
N VAL A 264 -3.10 1.83 -34.95
CA VAL A 264 -4.49 2.34 -35.03
C VAL A 264 -5.01 2.40 -36.47
N THR A 265 -4.11 2.60 -37.44
CA THR A 265 -4.45 2.67 -38.87
C THR A 265 -4.83 1.32 -39.51
N GLU A 266 -4.67 0.21 -38.78
CA GLU A 266 -5.07 -1.13 -39.20
C GLU A 266 -6.50 -1.49 -38.74
N LEU A 267 -7.07 -0.74 -37.79
CA LEU A 267 -8.42 -1.00 -37.26
C LEU A 267 -9.53 -0.97 -38.34
N PRO A 268 -9.51 -0.09 -39.36
CA PRO A 268 -10.52 -0.12 -40.42
C PRO A 268 -10.58 -1.44 -41.20
N ALA A 269 -9.43 -2.11 -41.39
CA ALA A 269 -9.38 -3.42 -42.04
C ALA A 269 -10.02 -4.49 -41.16
N LEU A 270 -9.83 -4.41 -39.83
CA LEU A 270 -10.50 -5.29 -38.86
C LEU A 270 -12.00 -5.02 -38.78
N GLN A 271 -12.44 -3.76 -38.89
CA GLN A 271 -13.87 -3.43 -38.91
C GLN A 271 -14.56 -4.03 -40.14
N ARG A 272 -13.95 -3.91 -41.33
CA ARG A 272 -14.46 -4.56 -42.54
C ARG A 272 -14.53 -6.08 -42.39
N HIS A 273 -13.50 -6.69 -41.82
CA HIS A 273 -13.48 -8.13 -41.52
C HIS A 273 -14.64 -8.52 -40.60
N ALA A 274 -14.87 -7.77 -39.51
CA ALA A 274 -15.99 -8.00 -38.60
C ALA A 274 -17.36 -7.86 -39.30
N ASP A 275 -17.53 -6.84 -40.15
CA ASP A 275 -18.77 -6.60 -40.89
C ASP A 275 -19.04 -7.73 -41.92
N GLU A 276 -18.00 -8.20 -42.62
CA GLU A 276 -18.09 -9.34 -43.55
C GLU A 276 -18.43 -10.64 -42.83
N ALA A 277 -17.78 -10.92 -41.69
CA ALA A 277 -18.08 -12.08 -40.86
C ALA A 277 -19.53 -12.05 -40.33
N CYS A 278 -20.00 -10.89 -39.83
CA CYS A 278 -21.39 -10.73 -39.39
C CYS A 278 -22.40 -10.99 -40.51
N ARG A 279 -22.16 -10.44 -41.72
CA ARG A 279 -23.02 -10.67 -42.90
C ARG A 279 -23.03 -12.14 -43.34
N ALA A 280 -21.88 -12.81 -43.26
CA ALA A 280 -21.78 -14.24 -43.59
C ALA A 280 -22.54 -15.12 -42.59
N ALA A 281 -22.49 -14.76 -41.30
CA ALA A 281 -23.15 -15.50 -40.23
C ALA A 281 -24.68 -15.23 -40.14
N ALA A 282 -25.14 -14.03 -40.47
CA ALA A 282 -26.55 -13.64 -40.43
C ALA A 282 -26.94 -12.71 -41.59
N GLN A 283 -27.56 -13.27 -42.64
CA GLN A 283 -27.91 -12.55 -43.88
C GLN A 283 -29.00 -11.46 -43.70
N ASP A 284 -29.76 -11.51 -42.61
CA ASP A 284 -30.77 -10.51 -42.26
C ASP A 284 -30.18 -9.24 -41.62
N GLY A 285 -28.85 -9.16 -41.47
CA GLY A 285 -28.14 -7.99 -40.93
C GLY A 285 -28.33 -7.77 -39.44
N SER A 286 -28.72 -8.81 -38.72
CA SER A 286 -29.17 -8.74 -37.33
C SER A 286 -28.04 -8.80 -36.28
N LEU A 287 -26.77 -8.91 -36.69
CA LEU A 287 -25.59 -8.90 -35.81
C LEU A 287 -24.81 -7.58 -36.00
N ASP A 288 -24.45 -6.92 -34.90
CA ASP A 288 -23.74 -5.64 -34.90
C ASP A 288 -22.47 -5.73 -34.04
N LEU A 289 -21.31 -5.91 -34.69
CA LEU A 289 -19.99 -5.94 -34.06
C LEU A 289 -19.19 -4.70 -34.47
N ARG A 290 -18.92 -3.82 -33.49
CA ARG A 290 -18.26 -2.53 -33.74
C ARG A 290 -16.90 -2.45 -33.06
N ILE A 291 -15.91 -1.97 -33.81
CA ILE A 291 -14.56 -1.72 -33.32
C ILE A 291 -14.45 -0.23 -33.00
N MET A 292 -13.79 0.07 -31.88
CA MET A 292 -13.62 1.43 -31.37
C MET A 292 -12.15 1.69 -31.04
N PRO A 293 -11.52 2.70 -31.66
CA PRO A 293 -10.18 3.13 -31.27
C PRO A 293 -10.21 3.84 -29.91
N ASP A 294 -9.15 3.69 -29.11
CA ASP A 294 -8.97 4.42 -27.84
C ASP A 294 -7.63 5.19 -27.79
N GLU A 295 -6.51 4.53 -27.55
CA GLU A 295 -5.21 5.19 -27.29
C GLU A 295 -4.67 5.98 -28.49
N GLY A 296 -5.00 5.56 -29.71
CA GLY A 296 -4.62 6.24 -30.96
C GLY A 296 -5.60 7.28 -31.49
N MET A 297 -6.71 7.57 -30.80
CA MET A 297 -7.72 8.53 -31.25
C MET A 297 -7.83 9.71 -30.29
N TRP A 298 -7.31 10.89 -30.68
CA TRP A 298 -7.27 12.08 -29.84
C TRP A 298 -8.09 13.22 -30.43
N ASP A 299 -7.98 13.47 -31.74
CA ASP A 299 -8.65 14.58 -32.41
C ASP A 299 -9.07 14.27 -33.84
N VAL A 300 -9.60 15.30 -34.53
CA VAL A 300 -10.09 15.22 -35.91
C VAL A 300 -9.01 14.78 -36.91
N THR A 301 -7.72 14.98 -36.61
CA THR A 301 -6.61 14.58 -37.50
C THR A 301 -6.42 13.07 -37.45
N ASP A 302 -6.51 12.49 -36.25
CA ASP A 302 -6.43 11.04 -36.09
C ASP A 302 -7.66 10.37 -36.71
N LEU A 303 -8.85 10.96 -36.54
CA LEU A 303 -10.08 10.49 -37.16
C LEU A 303 -9.98 10.50 -38.69
N ALA A 304 -9.49 11.59 -39.29
CA ALA A 304 -9.28 11.66 -40.74
C ALA A 304 -8.35 10.54 -41.22
N THR A 305 -7.24 10.29 -40.51
CA THR A 305 -6.29 9.22 -40.83
C THR A 305 -6.94 7.83 -40.82
N VAL A 306 -7.83 7.57 -39.85
CA VAL A 306 -8.59 6.30 -39.76
C VAL A 306 -9.67 6.23 -40.85
N ASN A 307 -10.35 7.34 -41.14
CA ASN A 307 -11.41 7.42 -42.16
C ASN A 307 -10.86 7.25 -43.59
N ASP A 308 -9.67 7.77 -43.89
CA ASP A 308 -8.99 7.59 -45.19
C ASP A 308 -8.75 6.11 -45.53
N ARG A 309 -8.78 5.23 -44.52
CA ARG A 309 -8.65 3.77 -44.67
C ARG A 309 -9.97 3.01 -44.51
N GLY A 310 -11.10 3.71 -44.47
CA GLY A 310 -12.46 3.16 -44.40
C GLY A 310 -13.16 3.27 -43.05
N GLY A 311 -12.53 3.89 -42.04
CA GLY A 311 -13.17 4.23 -40.76
C GLY A 311 -13.41 3.05 -39.81
N CYS A 312 -13.94 3.35 -38.64
CA CYS A 312 -14.45 2.41 -37.64
C CYS A 312 -15.90 2.78 -37.29
N ARG A 313 -16.71 1.82 -36.84
CA ARG A 313 -18.15 2.06 -36.59
C ARG A 313 -18.49 2.57 -35.18
N ALA A 314 -17.47 2.85 -34.36
CA ALA A 314 -17.61 3.44 -33.03
C ALA A 314 -16.42 4.34 -32.67
N LEU A 315 -16.68 5.34 -31.84
CA LEU A 315 -15.72 6.36 -31.38
C LEU A 315 -15.88 6.62 -29.88
N ASN A 316 -14.79 6.57 -29.12
CA ASN A 316 -14.76 6.98 -27.71
C ASN A 316 -14.10 8.35 -27.54
N ILE A 317 -14.89 9.37 -27.25
CA ILE A 317 -14.40 10.73 -27.01
C ILE A 317 -13.98 10.86 -25.55
N LYS A 318 -12.70 11.16 -25.35
CA LYS A 318 -12.13 11.54 -24.04
C LYS A 318 -11.72 13.00 -24.11
N ALA A 319 -12.52 13.89 -23.53
CA ALA A 319 -12.25 15.33 -23.50
C ALA A 319 -10.81 15.72 -23.11
N PRO A 320 -10.14 15.06 -22.13
CA PRO A 320 -8.75 15.41 -21.80
C PRO A 320 -7.71 14.94 -22.85
N LYS A 321 -8.06 14.04 -23.78
CA LYS A 321 -7.22 13.72 -24.95
C LYS A 321 -7.42 14.75 -26.07
N ALA A 322 -8.68 15.12 -26.34
CA ALA A 322 -9.02 16.14 -27.33
C ALA A 322 -8.49 17.53 -26.95
N GLY A 323 -8.36 17.79 -25.63
CA GLY A 323 -7.85 19.04 -25.10
C GLY A 323 -8.92 20.07 -24.77
N GLY A 324 -10.20 19.66 -24.76
CA GLY A 324 -11.32 20.57 -24.55
C GLY A 324 -12.68 19.97 -24.91
N LEU A 325 -13.75 20.66 -24.53
CA LEU A 325 -15.12 20.42 -24.98
C LEU A 325 -15.33 20.82 -26.44
N LEU A 326 -14.76 21.93 -26.89
CA LEU A 326 -14.93 22.40 -28.26
C LEU A 326 -14.25 21.45 -29.27
N PRO A 327 -12.97 21.05 -29.09
CA PRO A 327 -12.36 19.99 -29.90
C PRO A 327 -13.10 18.65 -29.85
N SER A 328 -13.73 18.33 -28.70
CA SER A 328 -14.54 17.12 -28.57
C SER A 328 -15.83 17.18 -29.41
N LEU A 329 -16.45 18.36 -29.51
CA LEU A 329 -17.61 18.59 -30.36
C LEU A 329 -17.23 18.48 -31.84
N ASP A 330 -16.14 19.12 -32.25
CA ASP A 330 -15.61 19.05 -33.61
C ASP A 330 -15.33 17.59 -34.03
N LEU A 331 -14.74 16.82 -33.12
CA LEU A 331 -14.48 15.39 -33.33
C LEU A 331 -15.77 14.58 -33.53
N ALA A 332 -16.80 14.84 -32.72
CA ALA A 332 -18.09 14.16 -32.85
C ALA A 332 -18.81 14.53 -34.15
N GLU A 333 -18.80 15.82 -34.52
CA GLU A 333 -19.42 16.31 -35.76
C GLU A 333 -18.74 15.73 -37.00
N ALA A 334 -17.41 15.72 -37.02
CA ALA A 334 -16.63 15.10 -38.10
C ALA A 334 -16.92 13.59 -38.20
N ALA A 335 -17.05 12.89 -37.08
CA ALA A 335 -17.37 11.47 -37.05
C ALA A 335 -18.76 11.17 -37.61
N VAL A 336 -19.79 11.89 -37.15
CA VAL A 336 -21.18 11.72 -37.62
C VAL A 336 -21.33 12.14 -39.09
N ALA A 337 -20.58 13.14 -39.54
CA ALA A 337 -20.56 13.55 -40.94
C ALA A 337 -19.93 12.49 -41.85
N ALA A 338 -18.90 11.79 -41.36
CA ALA A 338 -18.22 10.72 -42.10
C ALA A 338 -19.05 9.42 -42.15
N ASP A 339 -19.67 9.06 -41.03
CA ASP A 339 -20.55 7.90 -40.92
C ASP A 339 -21.75 8.25 -40.02
N PRO A 340 -22.94 8.52 -40.60
CA PRO A 340 -24.15 8.82 -39.83
C PRO A 340 -24.54 7.71 -38.84
N ASP A 341 -24.12 6.46 -39.09
CA ASP A 341 -24.41 5.29 -38.25
C ASP A 341 -23.37 5.04 -37.16
N ILE A 342 -22.28 5.82 -37.08
CA ILE A 342 -21.23 5.64 -36.07
C ILE A 342 -21.77 5.75 -34.65
N HIS A 343 -21.31 4.89 -33.75
CA HIS A 343 -21.59 5.04 -32.31
C HIS A 343 -20.64 6.04 -31.67
N VAL A 344 -21.19 7.08 -31.03
CA VAL A 344 -20.41 8.10 -30.32
C VAL A 344 -20.53 7.88 -28.82
N CYS A 345 -19.39 7.65 -28.18
CA CYS A 345 -19.27 7.39 -26.75
C CYS A 345 -18.52 8.51 -26.04
N ILE A 346 -18.84 8.77 -24.77
CA ILE A 346 -18.03 9.62 -23.90
C ILE A 346 -17.37 8.78 -22.80
N GLY A 347 -16.04 8.84 -22.79
CA GLY A 347 -15.14 8.16 -21.86
C GLY A 347 -14.68 9.06 -20.71
N GLY A 348 -14.84 8.62 -19.47
CA GLY A 348 -14.22 9.26 -18.30
C GLY A 348 -12.80 8.76 -18.02
N MET A 349 -11.96 9.62 -17.42
CA MET A 349 -10.66 9.21 -16.87
C MET A 349 -10.79 8.84 -15.38
N LEU A 350 -9.87 8.00 -14.90
CA LEU A 350 -9.80 7.71 -13.47
C LEU A 350 -9.49 9.00 -12.68
N GLY A 351 -10.11 9.15 -11.51
CA GLY A 351 -9.92 10.33 -10.67
C GLY A 351 -10.78 11.53 -11.05
N THR A 352 -11.85 11.31 -11.81
CA THR A 352 -12.86 12.30 -12.16
C THR A 352 -13.51 12.88 -10.89
N SER A 353 -13.46 14.20 -10.72
CA SER A 353 -14.17 14.91 -9.65
C SER A 353 -15.59 15.31 -10.08
N ASP A 354 -16.32 15.98 -9.18
CA ASP A 354 -17.62 16.57 -9.49
C ASP A 354 -17.58 17.58 -10.63
N ILE A 355 -16.50 18.35 -10.72
CA ILE A 355 -16.33 19.39 -11.74
C ILE A 355 -16.24 18.72 -13.11
N THR A 356 -15.36 17.73 -13.27
CA THR A 356 -15.25 16.98 -14.53
C THR A 356 -16.51 16.18 -14.84
N ALA A 357 -17.21 15.61 -13.85
CA ALA A 357 -18.47 14.93 -14.10
C ALA A 357 -19.49 15.88 -14.77
N TRP A 358 -19.67 17.08 -14.22
CA TRP A 358 -20.54 18.09 -14.82
C TRP A 358 -20.04 18.61 -16.18
N THR A 359 -18.72 18.69 -16.37
CA THR A 359 -18.11 19.01 -17.68
C THR A 359 -18.54 18.00 -18.74
N LEU A 360 -18.42 16.70 -18.46
CA LEU A 360 -18.77 15.65 -19.40
C LEU A 360 -20.29 15.54 -19.62
N HIS A 361 -21.11 15.90 -18.62
CA HIS A 361 -22.57 15.97 -18.76
C HIS A 361 -23.01 17.12 -19.65
N ASN A 362 -22.36 18.28 -19.58
CA ASN A 362 -22.60 19.38 -20.51
C ASN A 362 -22.20 18.99 -21.95
N LEU A 363 -21.05 18.34 -22.13
CA LEU A 363 -20.64 17.81 -23.44
C LEU A 363 -21.67 16.83 -23.99
N ALA A 364 -22.10 15.87 -23.16
CA ALA A 364 -23.11 14.87 -23.52
C ALA A 364 -24.43 15.48 -24.02
N ARG A 365 -24.83 16.65 -23.49
CA ARG A 365 -26.02 17.38 -23.96
C ARG A 365 -25.82 18.10 -25.30
N ALA A 366 -24.59 18.47 -25.63
CA ALA A 366 -24.25 19.24 -26.83
C ALA A 366 -23.88 18.37 -28.05
N LEU A 367 -23.39 17.14 -27.86
CA LEU A 367 -22.93 16.31 -28.99
C LEU A 367 -24.01 16.11 -30.06
N PRO A 368 -23.67 16.03 -31.37
CA PRO A 368 -24.64 15.73 -32.42
C PRO A 368 -25.27 14.33 -32.25
N ARG A 369 -24.50 13.37 -31.72
CA ARG A 369 -24.93 12.01 -31.40
C ARG A 369 -24.29 11.55 -30.10
N LEU A 370 -25.02 10.75 -29.31
CA LEU A 370 -24.52 10.13 -28.09
C LEU A 370 -25.22 8.78 -27.90
N ASP A 371 -24.46 7.70 -28.04
CA ASP A 371 -24.95 6.34 -27.86
C ASP A 371 -24.62 5.83 -26.44
N TYR A 372 -23.39 6.07 -25.97
CA TYR A 372 -22.94 5.58 -24.66
C TYR A 372 -22.18 6.61 -23.80
N LEU A 373 -22.52 6.69 -22.51
CA LEU A 373 -21.85 7.56 -21.54
C LEU A 373 -21.34 6.77 -20.33
N THR A 374 -20.04 6.90 -20.03
CA THR A 374 -19.38 6.20 -18.90
C THR A 374 -19.15 7.09 -17.67
N ALA A 375 -19.41 8.40 -17.78
CA ALA A 375 -19.10 9.39 -16.76
C ALA A 375 -20.14 9.41 -15.62
N VAL A 376 -20.05 8.43 -14.72
CA VAL A 376 -20.89 8.33 -13.50
C VAL A 376 -20.63 9.48 -12.53
N PRO A 377 -21.62 9.87 -11.69
CA PRO A 377 -21.36 10.67 -10.49
C PRO A 377 -20.24 10.06 -9.65
N PRO A 378 -19.23 10.86 -9.22
CA PRO A 378 -18.01 10.29 -8.65
C PRO A 378 -18.27 9.69 -7.26
N THR A 379 -17.97 8.41 -7.11
CA THR A 379 -18.16 7.65 -5.86
C THR A 379 -16.85 7.18 -5.23
N ASN A 380 -15.78 7.06 -6.02
CA ASN A 380 -14.49 6.54 -5.58
C ASN A 380 -13.45 7.61 -5.19
N VAL A 381 -13.85 8.86 -5.03
CA VAL A 381 -13.01 9.94 -4.47
C VAL A 381 -13.28 10.08 -2.98
N GLU A 382 -12.24 10.39 -2.21
CA GLU A 382 -12.35 10.60 -0.76
C GLU A 382 -13.33 11.73 -0.43
N GLN A 383 -13.16 12.88 -1.09
CA GLN A 383 -13.94 14.08 -0.87
C GLN A 383 -14.58 14.57 -2.17
N ARG A 384 -15.85 14.96 -2.07
CA ARG A 384 -16.63 15.61 -3.14
C ARG A 384 -16.45 17.12 -3.03
N ILE A 385 -16.19 17.82 -4.13
CA ILE A 385 -15.64 19.19 -4.10
C ILE A 385 -16.56 20.27 -4.70
N ALA A 386 -17.77 19.90 -5.12
CA ALA A 386 -18.69 20.84 -5.76
C ALA A 386 -20.04 20.96 -5.02
N ASP A 387 -20.81 21.99 -5.37
CA ASP A 387 -22.19 22.21 -4.92
C ASP A 387 -23.00 22.99 -5.97
N PRO A 388 -24.14 22.46 -6.48
CA PRO A 388 -24.68 21.13 -6.24
C PRO A 388 -23.85 19.99 -6.83
N LEU A 389 -23.88 18.84 -6.15
CA LEU A 389 -23.23 17.62 -6.62
C LEU A 389 -23.92 17.01 -7.83
N ALA A 390 -23.12 16.45 -8.75
CA ALA A 390 -23.63 15.55 -9.78
C ALA A 390 -24.28 14.33 -9.12
N ARG A 391 -25.52 14.02 -9.51
CA ARG A 391 -26.34 12.93 -8.94
C ARG A 391 -27.30 12.35 -9.98
N TYR A 392 -27.76 11.14 -9.72
CA TYR A 392 -28.89 10.57 -10.45
C TYR A 392 -30.19 11.27 -10.05
N ALA A 393 -31.12 11.39 -10.99
CA ALA A 393 -32.47 11.91 -10.74
C ALA A 393 -33.27 10.98 -9.81
N ASP A 394 -33.09 9.67 -9.99
CA ASP A 394 -33.63 8.59 -9.17
C ASP A 394 -32.45 7.74 -8.65
N PRO A 395 -32.34 7.45 -7.34
CA PRO A 395 -31.31 6.57 -6.77
C PRO A 395 -31.14 5.23 -7.51
N ASP A 396 -32.23 4.63 -7.97
CA ASP A 396 -32.24 3.34 -8.66
C ASP A 396 -32.18 3.48 -10.20
N GLY A 397 -32.38 4.70 -10.71
CA GLY A 397 -32.29 5.04 -12.11
C GLY A 397 -30.86 5.26 -12.61
N ASN A 398 -30.74 5.55 -13.90
CA ASN A 398 -29.49 5.89 -14.58
C ASN A 398 -29.50 7.28 -15.23
N VAL A 399 -30.61 8.02 -15.11
CA VAL A 399 -30.77 9.40 -15.61
C VAL A 399 -30.07 10.37 -14.66
N ILE A 400 -29.29 11.31 -15.20
CA ILE A 400 -28.65 12.38 -14.43
C ILE A 400 -29.66 13.49 -14.12
N ALA A 401 -29.62 14.02 -12.90
CA ALA A 401 -30.49 15.12 -12.50
C ALA A 401 -30.23 16.39 -13.32
N ASP A 402 -31.29 17.16 -13.55
CA ASP A 402 -31.21 18.40 -14.33
C ASP A 402 -30.33 19.47 -13.67
N GLN A 403 -29.68 20.26 -14.51
CA GLN A 403 -29.00 21.49 -14.11
C GLN A 403 -30.01 22.63 -14.14
N THR A 404 -30.01 23.46 -13.10
CA THR A 404 -30.91 24.62 -12.99
C THR A 404 -30.18 25.95 -12.88
N ALA A 405 -28.84 25.92 -12.84
CA ALA A 405 -28.00 27.11 -12.69
C ALA A 405 -27.17 27.35 -13.97
N PRO A 406 -26.86 28.61 -14.31
CA PRO A 406 -25.99 28.96 -15.43
C PRO A 406 -24.57 28.37 -15.32
N GLY A 407 -23.88 28.34 -16.46
CA GLY A 407 -22.53 27.82 -16.59
C GLY A 407 -22.46 26.31 -16.52
N LEU A 408 -21.49 25.80 -15.77
CA LEU A 408 -21.28 24.39 -15.51
C LEU A 408 -22.44 23.77 -14.70
N GLY A 409 -23.30 24.60 -14.08
CA GLY A 409 -24.40 24.18 -13.23
C GLY A 409 -23.97 23.83 -11.80
N THR A 410 -22.73 24.14 -11.42
CA THR A 410 -22.18 23.92 -10.07
C THR A 410 -21.16 25.00 -9.68
N GLY A 411 -20.89 25.12 -8.39
CA GLY A 411 -19.78 25.87 -7.82
C GLY A 411 -18.70 24.97 -7.21
N LEU A 412 -17.46 25.48 -7.12
CA LEU A 412 -16.36 24.87 -6.37
C LEU A 412 -16.53 25.20 -4.88
N VAL A 413 -16.45 24.18 -4.02
CA VAL A 413 -16.40 24.38 -2.56
C VAL A 413 -14.95 24.29 -2.12
N LEU A 414 -14.23 25.42 -2.18
CA LEU A 414 -12.78 25.47 -1.96
C LEU A 414 -12.35 24.85 -0.62
N GLU A 415 -13.13 25.04 0.45
CA GLU A 415 -12.84 24.44 1.76
C GLU A 415 -12.79 22.91 1.75
N LYS A 416 -13.55 22.25 0.86
CA LYS A 416 -13.54 20.80 0.74
C LYS A 416 -12.31 20.28 0.00
N VAL A 417 -11.69 21.08 -0.86
CA VAL A 417 -10.45 20.68 -1.56
C VAL A 417 -9.19 21.16 -0.83
N ARG A 418 -9.29 22.21 0.00
CA ARG A 418 -8.17 22.82 0.75
C ARG A 418 -7.21 21.81 1.42
N PRO A 419 -7.66 20.72 2.08
CA PRO A 419 -6.75 19.75 2.70
C PRO A 419 -5.89 18.94 1.72
N TYR A 420 -6.26 18.96 0.44
CA TYR A 420 -5.65 18.16 -0.62
C TYR A 420 -4.81 19.00 -1.58
N ILE A 421 -4.76 20.33 -1.40
CA ILE A 421 -4.00 21.26 -2.24
C ILE A 421 -2.51 21.09 -1.94
N GLU A 422 -1.73 20.79 -2.97
CA GLU A 422 -0.27 20.70 -2.96
C GLU A 422 0.37 22.05 -3.35
N ALA A 423 -0.24 22.80 -4.27
CA ALA A 423 0.24 24.12 -4.71
C ALA A 423 -0.90 25.01 -5.19
N SER A 424 -0.70 26.33 -5.19
CA SER A 424 -1.67 27.31 -5.71
C SER A 424 -0.99 28.50 -6.39
N PHE A 425 -1.71 29.14 -7.31
CA PHE A 425 -1.27 30.37 -7.97
C PHE A 425 -2.45 31.33 -8.16
N ASP A 426 -2.19 32.63 -8.15
CA ASP A 426 -3.21 33.69 -8.26
C ASP A 426 -2.67 34.89 -9.04
N THR A 427 -3.41 35.35 -10.06
CA THR A 427 -2.95 36.47 -10.91
C THR A 427 -3.11 37.84 -10.24
N ALA A 428 -3.92 38.00 -9.18
CA ALA A 428 -4.16 39.30 -8.54
C ALA A 428 -3.08 39.69 -7.51
N GLY A 429 -2.31 38.72 -7.01
CA GLY A 429 -1.12 38.95 -6.22
C GLY A 429 0.08 38.62 -7.08
N GLY A 430 0.70 39.63 -7.73
CA GLY A 430 2.10 39.50 -8.11
C GLY A 430 2.86 39.16 -6.83
N GLU A 431 3.18 37.89 -6.64
CA GLU A 431 3.70 37.30 -5.40
C GLU A 431 2.90 37.64 -4.12
N ALA A 432 1.81 36.92 -3.84
CA ALA A 432 1.36 36.70 -2.46
C ALA A 432 0.34 35.55 -2.39
N GLY A 433 0.80 34.39 -1.91
CA GLY A 433 0.01 33.16 -1.81
C GLY A 433 0.62 31.95 -2.52
N SER A 434 1.89 32.06 -2.93
CA SER A 434 2.78 30.91 -2.91
C SER A 434 2.87 30.49 -1.41
N ARG A 435 2.52 29.28 -0.99
CA ARG A 435 3.57 28.25 -0.92
C ARG A 435 4.20 28.18 -2.28
N SER A 436 5.32 28.88 -2.37
CA SER A 436 6.27 28.69 -3.44
C SER A 436 6.44 27.20 -3.57
N VAL A 437 6.68 26.76 -4.81
CA VAL A 437 7.50 25.57 -5.00
C VAL A 437 8.54 25.60 -3.87
N LEU A 438 8.58 24.56 -3.03
CA LEU A 438 9.50 24.46 -1.88
C LEU A 438 10.92 24.45 -2.44
N VAL A 439 11.35 25.59 -2.94
CA VAL A 439 12.57 25.93 -3.63
C VAL A 439 13.05 27.11 -2.79
N PRO A 440 14.27 27.02 -2.26
CA PRO A 440 14.82 28.07 -1.41
C PRO A 440 14.76 29.40 -2.18
N ASP A 441 14.27 30.46 -1.54
CA ASP A 441 14.11 31.78 -2.17
C ASP A 441 15.45 32.29 -2.75
N GLN A 442 16.58 31.86 -2.17
CA GLN A 442 17.93 32.04 -2.70
C GLN A 442 18.84 30.87 -2.30
N ILE A 443 19.62 30.32 -3.24
CA ILE A 443 20.77 29.46 -2.93
C ILE A 443 21.93 30.38 -2.58
N THR A 444 22.41 30.32 -1.33
CA THR A 444 23.49 31.21 -0.89
C THR A 444 24.86 30.69 -1.35
N THR A 445 25.76 31.60 -1.73
CA THR A 445 27.17 31.24 -1.89
C THR A 445 27.76 31.07 -0.49
N ALA A 446 28.17 29.84 -0.14
CA ALA A 446 28.79 29.58 1.15
C ALA A 446 30.24 30.09 1.16
N GLU A 447 30.63 30.78 2.24
CA GLU A 447 32.02 31.10 2.52
C GLU A 447 32.83 29.80 2.69
N PRO A 448 34.12 29.77 2.27
CA PRO A 448 35.01 28.65 2.52
C PRO A 448 35.05 28.28 4.00
N SER A 449 35.00 26.98 4.31
CA SER A 449 35.03 26.50 5.68
C SER A 449 36.35 26.89 6.37
N SER A 450 36.30 27.69 7.43
CA SER A 450 37.45 28.00 8.30
C SER A 450 37.66 26.98 9.42
N ALA A 451 36.99 25.83 9.34
CA ALA A 451 36.97 24.83 10.41
C ALA A 451 38.37 24.23 10.64
N THR A 452 38.71 24.02 11.92
CA THR A 452 40.01 23.47 12.33
C THR A 452 40.21 22.04 11.83
N LYS A 453 39.13 21.24 11.85
CA LYS A 453 39.13 19.84 11.40
C LYS A 453 37.91 19.53 10.55
N THR A 454 38.05 18.60 9.60
CA THR A 454 36.96 18.13 8.73
C THR A 454 36.86 16.61 8.70
N LEU A 455 35.68 16.08 9.04
CA LEU A 455 35.34 14.66 8.85
C LEU A 455 34.34 14.50 7.71
N VAL A 456 34.48 13.45 6.91
CA VAL A 456 33.60 13.16 5.76
C VAL A 456 32.99 11.77 5.93
N PHE A 457 31.69 11.67 5.66
CA PHE A 457 30.92 10.44 5.75
C PHE A 457 30.21 10.14 4.44
N GLY A 458 30.30 8.88 4.00
CA GLY A 458 29.53 8.33 2.90
C GLY A 458 28.68 7.15 3.37
N GLY A 459 27.54 6.95 2.72
CA GLY A 459 26.64 5.83 3.03
C GLY A 459 27.10 4.51 2.41
N ASP A 460 26.14 3.76 1.87
CA ASP A 460 26.32 2.38 1.43
C ASP A 460 27.36 2.27 0.30
N THR A 461 28.40 1.46 0.53
CA THR A 461 29.55 1.31 -0.35
C THR A 461 29.85 -0.15 -0.69
N SER A 462 29.90 -0.48 -1.99
CA SER A 462 30.36 -1.76 -2.55
C SER A 462 30.75 -1.58 -4.03
N LEU A 463 31.87 -2.20 -4.43
CA LEU A 463 32.32 -2.23 -5.83
C LEU A 463 31.42 -3.11 -6.71
N GLY A 464 30.60 -3.97 -6.10
CA GLY A 464 29.63 -4.81 -6.79
C GLY A 464 30.25 -5.93 -7.60
N ASP A 465 31.41 -6.46 -7.20
CA ASP A 465 32.10 -7.54 -7.92
C ASP A 465 31.17 -8.72 -8.23
N VAL A 466 30.45 -9.22 -7.22
CA VAL A 466 29.47 -10.30 -7.40
C VAL A 466 28.42 -9.99 -8.48
N HIS A 467 27.98 -8.72 -8.57
CA HIS A 467 26.94 -8.29 -9.49
C HIS A 467 27.46 -8.07 -10.90
N ILE A 468 28.64 -7.44 -11.01
CA ILE A 468 29.28 -7.10 -12.28
C ILE A 468 29.84 -8.37 -12.94
N ASN A 469 30.50 -9.25 -12.18
CA ASN A 469 31.02 -10.53 -12.68
C ASN A 469 29.91 -11.40 -13.29
N GLY A 470 28.73 -11.43 -12.68
CA GLY A 470 27.58 -12.18 -13.19
C GLY A 470 26.99 -11.64 -14.51
N LYS A 471 27.28 -10.37 -14.86
CA LYS A 471 26.77 -9.71 -16.07
C LYS A 471 27.79 -9.66 -17.22
N GLY A 472 29.08 -9.60 -16.90
CA GLY A 472 30.16 -9.42 -17.88
C GLY A 472 30.09 -8.08 -18.64
N GLY A 473 30.79 -8.01 -19.77
CA GLY A 473 30.75 -6.86 -20.68
C GLY A 473 31.54 -5.63 -20.19
N PRO A 474 31.25 -4.43 -20.72
CA PRO A 474 32.07 -3.22 -20.50
C PRO A 474 32.22 -2.80 -19.03
N LEU A 475 31.23 -3.11 -18.17
CA LEU A 475 31.32 -2.83 -16.73
C LEU A 475 32.35 -3.73 -16.03
N LEU A 476 32.48 -4.98 -16.47
CA LEU A 476 33.51 -5.89 -15.96
C LEU A 476 34.90 -5.43 -16.40
N GLU A 477 35.06 -5.08 -17.68
CA GLU A 477 36.31 -4.52 -18.21
C GLU A 477 36.74 -3.25 -17.45
N ARG A 478 35.78 -2.38 -17.11
CA ARG A 478 36.01 -1.19 -16.28
C ARG A 478 36.41 -1.57 -14.85
N LEU A 479 35.72 -2.50 -14.21
CA LEU A 479 36.03 -2.96 -12.86
C LEU A 479 37.42 -3.60 -12.76
N GLU A 480 37.85 -4.32 -13.80
CA GLU A 480 39.17 -4.96 -13.86
C GLU A 480 40.28 -3.98 -14.24
N GLY A 481 40.03 -3.09 -15.20
CA GLY A 481 41.03 -2.17 -15.74
C GLY A 481 41.20 -0.86 -14.96
N ASP A 482 40.10 -0.27 -14.50
CA ASP A 482 40.07 1.04 -13.83
C ASP A 482 38.92 1.12 -12.79
N PRO A 483 38.99 0.36 -11.68
CA PRO A 483 37.94 0.35 -10.65
C PRO A 483 37.78 1.71 -9.94
N MET A 484 38.80 2.57 -9.96
CA MET A 484 38.70 3.93 -9.41
C MET A 484 37.76 4.84 -10.20
N SER A 485 37.43 4.48 -11.45
CA SER A 485 36.46 5.21 -12.25
C SER A 485 35.10 5.36 -11.58
N PHE A 486 34.64 4.38 -10.79
CA PHE A 486 33.36 4.44 -10.08
C PHE A 486 33.30 5.54 -9.00
N PHE A 487 34.45 5.99 -8.49
CA PHE A 487 34.54 7.04 -7.47
C PHE A 487 34.91 8.42 -8.03
N ARG A 488 35.33 8.49 -9.29
CA ARG A 488 35.95 9.69 -9.87
C ARG A 488 35.05 10.92 -9.78
N GLY A 489 33.75 10.74 -10.01
CA GLY A 489 32.76 11.82 -9.91
C GLY A 489 32.60 12.38 -8.48
N LEU A 490 33.02 11.63 -7.46
CA LEU A 490 32.87 12.00 -6.05
C LEU A 490 34.13 12.64 -5.45
N GLN A 491 35.28 12.59 -6.15
CA GLN A 491 36.54 13.17 -5.65
C GLN A 491 36.39 14.59 -5.10
N PRO A 492 35.69 15.54 -5.76
CA PRO A 492 35.52 16.90 -5.22
C PRO A 492 34.80 16.96 -3.87
N LEU A 493 34.05 15.92 -3.48
CA LEU A 493 33.32 15.87 -2.21
C LEU A 493 34.11 15.20 -1.09
N ILE A 494 35.22 14.52 -1.40
CA ILE A 494 35.97 13.68 -0.47
C ILE A 494 37.46 14.02 -0.40
N THR A 495 37.92 15.13 -0.97
CA THR A 495 39.29 15.65 -0.72
C THR A 495 39.32 16.56 0.51
N ASP A 496 40.53 16.86 0.99
CA ASP A 496 40.81 17.85 2.04
C ASP A 496 40.02 17.56 3.33
N HIS A 497 40.29 16.39 3.93
CA HIS A 497 39.67 15.94 5.17
C HIS A 497 40.73 15.40 6.13
N ASP A 498 40.39 15.38 7.42
CA ASP A 498 41.14 14.69 8.47
C ASP A 498 40.66 13.25 8.67
N GLY A 499 39.49 12.89 8.13
CA GLY A 499 39.00 11.51 8.14
C GLY A 499 37.84 11.26 7.19
N LEU A 500 37.85 10.11 6.51
CA LEU A 500 36.76 9.64 5.65
C LEU A 500 36.22 8.31 6.18
N VAL A 501 34.92 8.27 6.49
CA VAL A 501 34.22 7.11 7.08
C VAL A 501 33.10 6.65 6.15
N LEU A 502 33.06 5.36 5.81
CA LEU A 502 32.05 4.79 4.90
C LEU A 502 31.31 3.61 5.55
N ASN A 503 30.07 3.32 5.12
CA ASN A 503 29.46 2.01 5.35
C ASN A 503 29.93 1.03 4.27
N LEU A 504 30.76 0.05 4.64
CA LEU A 504 31.20 -0.99 3.69
C LEU A 504 30.22 -2.15 3.72
N GLU A 505 29.30 -2.17 2.75
CA GLU A 505 28.17 -3.10 2.69
C GLU A 505 28.46 -4.31 1.81
N THR A 506 29.58 -4.96 2.09
CA THR A 506 30.09 -6.11 1.34
C THR A 506 31.05 -6.93 2.19
N VAL A 507 31.32 -8.17 1.76
CA VAL A 507 32.36 -9.02 2.33
C VAL A 507 33.56 -9.02 1.40
N LEU A 508 34.77 -8.85 1.95
CA LEU A 508 35.99 -8.91 1.16
C LEU A 508 36.43 -10.37 1.00
N ALA A 509 36.15 -10.93 -0.17
CA ALA A 509 36.54 -12.29 -0.53
C ALA A 509 36.52 -12.49 -2.05
N THR A 510 37.33 -13.42 -2.57
CA THR A 510 37.35 -13.73 -4.00
C THR A 510 36.48 -14.95 -4.27
N SER A 511 35.34 -14.75 -4.95
CA SER A 511 34.38 -15.82 -5.31
C SER A 511 34.07 -16.81 -4.16
N PRO A 512 33.71 -16.31 -2.96
CA PRO A 512 33.44 -17.18 -1.82
C PRO A 512 32.16 -18.02 -2.01
N THR A 513 32.11 -19.18 -1.35
CA THR A 513 30.86 -19.94 -1.19
C THR A 513 30.12 -19.47 0.07
N SER A 514 28.82 -19.23 -0.04
CA SER A 514 27.99 -18.79 1.09
C SER A 514 27.27 -19.97 1.75
N PRO A 515 27.22 -20.03 3.10
CA PRO A 515 26.31 -20.96 3.79
C PRO A 515 24.83 -20.61 3.61
N PHE A 516 24.52 -19.45 3.01
CA PHE A 516 23.17 -18.96 2.76
C PHE A 516 22.80 -18.99 1.27
N GLU A 517 23.59 -19.66 0.43
CA GLU A 517 23.27 -19.86 -0.98
C GLU A 517 21.90 -20.54 -1.14
N GLY A 518 21.05 -19.99 -2.00
CA GLY A 518 19.64 -20.42 -2.15
C GLY A 518 18.68 -19.90 -1.06
N ASN A 519 19.17 -19.49 0.12
CA ASN A 519 18.35 -19.00 1.23
C ASN A 519 18.30 -17.47 1.33
N LYS A 520 19.45 -16.79 1.17
CA LYS A 520 19.53 -15.33 1.11
C LYS A 520 19.58 -14.89 -0.36
N ARG A 521 18.56 -14.15 -0.79
CA ARG A 521 18.38 -13.71 -2.19
C ARG A 521 19.53 -12.87 -2.75
N PHE A 522 20.17 -12.06 -1.91
CA PHE A 522 21.24 -11.16 -2.30
C PHE A 522 22.45 -11.37 -1.40
N LEU A 523 23.52 -11.88 -2.00
CA LEU A 523 24.81 -12.11 -1.38
C LEU A 523 25.81 -11.11 -1.96
N GLY A 524 26.56 -10.41 -1.10
CA GLY A 524 27.46 -9.33 -1.49
C GLY A 524 28.93 -9.64 -1.17
N TRP A 525 29.78 -9.72 -2.19
CA TRP A 525 31.23 -9.78 -2.00
C TRP A 525 31.96 -8.87 -3.00
N ASP A 526 33.10 -8.33 -2.56
CA ASP A 526 34.07 -7.58 -3.35
C ASP A 526 35.47 -8.19 -3.21
N ALA A 527 36.28 -8.14 -4.27
CA ALA A 527 37.61 -8.75 -4.25
C ALA A 527 38.53 -7.98 -3.29
N PRO A 528 39.21 -8.63 -2.33
CA PRO A 528 39.94 -7.95 -1.26
C PRO A 528 40.98 -6.95 -1.77
N GLU A 529 41.87 -7.39 -2.67
CA GLU A 529 42.96 -6.55 -3.18
C GLU A 529 42.44 -5.30 -3.90
N ARG A 530 41.38 -5.45 -4.70
CA ARG A 530 40.76 -4.35 -5.45
C ARG A 530 40.05 -3.38 -4.53
N ALA A 531 39.20 -3.90 -3.64
CA ALA A 531 38.44 -3.06 -2.71
C ALA A 531 39.37 -2.29 -1.76
N VAL A 532 40.35 -2.97 -1.14
CA VAL A 532 41.34 -2.33 -0.26
C VAL A 532 42.11 -1.26 -1.02
N ARG A 533 42.61 -1.56 -2.22
CA ARG A 533 43.31 -0.58 -3.05
C ARG A 533 42.46 0.66 -3.30
N CYS A 534 41.20 0.50 -3.73
CA CYS A 534 40.31 1.63 -3.96
C CYS A 534 40.06 2.45 -2.69
N LEU A 535 39.77 1.79 -1.56
CA LEU A 535 39.54 2.48 -0.28
C LEU A 535 40.79 3.24 0.19
N SER A 536 41.98 2.65 0.06
CA SER A 536 43.25 3.31 0.38
C SER A 536 43.55 4.49 -0.55
N GLU A 537 43.33 4.36 -1.86
CA GLU A 537 43.52 5.46 -2.83
C GLU A 537 42.54 6.63 -2.59
N LEU A 538 41.35 6.36 -2.04
CA LEU A 538 40.38 7.37 -1.63
C LEU A 538 40.73 8.05 -0.29
N GLY A 539 41.71 7.54 0.45
CA GLY A 539 42.04 8.03 1.79
C GLY A 539 41.02 7.64 2.87
N VAL A 540 40.27 6.55 2.67
CA VAL A 540 39.31 6.05 3.67
C VAL A 540 40.04 5.72 4.97
N SER A 541 39.64 6.40 6.05
CA SER A 541 40.26 6.24 7.36
C SER A 541 39.60 5.14 8.17
N ALA A 542 38.30 4.93 7.98
CA ALA A 542 37.56 3.87 8.65
C ALA A 542 36.33 3.40 7.87
N VAL A 543 35.86 2.20 8.19
CA VAL A 543 34.60 1.66 7.68
C VAL A 543 33.73 1.08 8.77
N GLY A 544 32.42 1.30 8.64
CA GLY A 544 31.39 0.61 9.40
C GLY A 544 31.06 -0.73 8.75
N LEU A 545 31.03 -1.79 9.56
CA LEU A 545 30.67 -3.16 9.15
C LEU A 545 29.39 -3.66 9.83
N ALA A 546 28.65 -2.84 10.57
CA ALA A 546 27.36 -3.27 11.11
C ALA A 546 26.25 -3.14 10.05
N ASN A 547 26.18 -4.07 9.10
CA ASN A 547 25.13 -4.07 8.07
C ASN A 547 24.63 -5.49 7.75
N ASN A 548 23.64 -5.58 6.87
CA ASN A 548 22.98 -6.82 6.49
C ASN A 548 23.75 -7.63 5.42
N HIS A 549 24.97 -7.26 5.06
CA HIS A 549 25.80 -7.97 4.07
C HIS A 549 27.13 -8.50 4.63
N THR A 550 27.64 -7.92 5.71
CA THR A 550 28.94 -8.28 6.33
C THR A 550 29.10 -9.75 6.71
N MET A 551 27.99 -10.45 6.97
CA MET A 551 27.97 -11.85 7.38
C MET A 551 27.55 -12.82 6.27
N ASP A 552 27.46 -12.36 5.02
CA ASP A 552 26.96 -13.14 3.88
C ASP A 552 27.73 -14.42 3.61
N PHE A 553 28.97 -14.51 4.08
CA PHE A 553 29.83 -15.67 3.90
C PHE A 553 30.33 -16.24 5.25
N GLY A 554 29.61 -15.93 6.33
CA GLY A 554 29.83 -16.45 7.67
C GLY A 554 30.98 -15.80 8.44
N GLU A 555 31.15 -16.23 9.68
CA GLU A 555 32.07 -15.65 10.69
C GLU A 555 33.51 -15.56 10.19
N ARG A 556 34.00 -16.62 9.54
CA ARG A 556 35.38 -16.65 9.04
C ARG A 556 35.64 -15.53 8.03
N ARG A 557 34.73 -15.31 7.09
CA ARG A 557 34.89 -14.29 6.04
C ARG A 557 34.69 -12.87 6.56
N LEU A 558 33.85 -12.68 7.58
CA LEU A 558 33.80 -11.43 8.34
C LEU A 558 35.19 -11.11 8.94
N ILE A 559 35.81 -12.08 9.62
CA ILE A 559 37.11 -11.87 10.28
C ILE A 559 38.20 -11.59 9.24
N GLU A 560 38.27 -12.37 8.16
CA GLU A 560 39.22 -12.11 7.07
C GLU A 560 39.01 -10.72 6.44
N THR A 561 37.74 -10.27 6.31
CA THR A 561 37.43 -8.90 5.84
C THR A 561 38.02 -7.84 6.76
N ARG A 562 37.89 -8.00 8.09
CA ARG A 562 38.51 -7.10 9.07
C ARG A 562 40.03 -7.08 8.94
N GLU A 563 40.64 -8.25 8.87
CA GLU A 563 42.09 -8.40 8.76
C GLU A 563 42.64 -7.73 7.49
N HIS A 564 41.95 -7.82 6.35
CA HIS A 564 42.31 -7.13 5.12
C HIS A 564 42.28 -5.60 5.25
N LEU A 565 41.26 -5.05 5.92
CA LEU A 565 41.10 -3.61 6.13
C LEU A 565 42.13 -3.07 7.13
N GLU A 566 42.29 -3.76 8.27
CA GLU A 566 43.23 -3.39 9.33
C GLU A 566 44.68 -3.45 8.83
N ALA A 567 45.04 -4.46 8.02
CA ALA A 567 46.36 -4.57 7.39
C ALA A 567 46.67 -3.41 6.43
N ALA A 568 45.63 -2.77 5.87
CA ALA A 568 45.75 -1.59 5.02
C ALA A 568 45.71 -0.26 5.81
N GLY A 569 45.64 -0.32 7.14
CA GLY A 569 45.54 0.86 8.00
C GLY A 569 44.15 1.49 8.03
N ILE A 570 43.11 0.79 7.56
CA ILE A 570 41.72 1.25 7.60
C ILE A 570 41.08 0.72 8.88
N ALA A 571 40.63 1.62 9.75
CA ALA A 571 39.99 1.24 11.00
C ALA A 571 38.59 0.63 10.76
N VAL A 572 38.16 -0.26 11.64
CA VAL A 572 36.89 -0.99 11.51
C VAL A 572 36.06 -0.88 12.78
N ALA A 573 34.75 -0.69 12.65
CA ALA A 573 33.80 -0.73 13.76
C ALA A 573 32.47 -1.39 13.39
N GLY A 574 31.72 -1.84 14.40
CA GLY A 574 30.39 -2.41 14.23
C GLY A 574 30.33 -3.90 13.89
N ALA A 575 31.48 -4.59 13.84
CA ALA A 575 31.53 -6.04 13.74
C ALA A 575 32.74 -6.59 14.50
N GLY A 576 32.55 -7.72 15.18
CA GLY A 576 33.45 -8.21 16.22
C GLY A 576 33.59 -9.73 16.24
N ARG A 577 34.62 -10.23 16.93
CA ARG A 577 34.75 -11.63 17.35
C ARG A 577 33.76 -12.00 18.46
N THR A 578 33.28 -11.01 19.20
CA THR A 578 32.28 -11.12 20.25
C THR A 578 31.38 -9.88 20.25
N ALA A 579 30.28 -9.90 21.00
CA ALA A 579 29.39 -8.76 21.18
C ALA A 579 30.12 -7.52 21.75
N ALA A 580 31.05 -7.71 22.69
CA ALA A 580 31.82 -6.61 23.27
C ALA A 580 32.79 -5.98 22.26
N ASP A 581 33.47 -6.80 21.44
CA ASP A 581 34.32 -6.33 20.34
C ASP A 581 33.47 -5.58 19.31
N ALA A 582 32.32 -6.14 18.90
CA ALA A 582 31.43 -5.52 17.92
C ALA A 582 30.84 -4.18 18.39
N ALA A 583 30.56 -4.05 19.69
CA ALA A 583 29.99 -2.84 20.30
C ALA A 583 31.02 -1.72 20.54
N THR A 584 32.32 -1.99 20.37
CA THR A 584 33.37 -0.98 20.58
C THR A 584 33.22 0.14 19.54
N PRO A 585 33.05 1.41 19.96
CA PRO A 585 32.95 2.53 19.03
C PRO A 585 34.30 2.79 18.34
N LEU A 586 34.24 3.34 17.13
CA LEU A 586 35.42 3.91 16.49
C LEU A 586 35.77 5.24 17.18
N THR A 587 36.99 5.38 17.69
CA THR A 587 37.48 6.63 18.30
C THR A 587 38.49 7.32 17.38
N LEU A 588 38.16 8.52 16.92
CA LEU A 588 39.08 9.41 16.21
C LEU A 588 39.64 10.44 17.20
N ARG A 589 40.97 10.65 17.18
CA ARG A 589 41.66 11.67 17.97
C ARG A 589 42.02 12.83 17.08
N LEU A 590 41.54 14.02 17.41
CA LEU A 590 41.71 15.24 16.63
C LEU A 590 42.55 16.25 17.42
N ASP A 591 43.64 16.73 16.83
CA ASP A 591 44.40 17.86 17.36
C ASP A 591 43.72 19.18 16.97
N MET A 592 43.13 19.85 17.95
CA MET A 592 42.39 21.10 17.80
C MET A 592 43.28 22.32 18.11
N GLY A 593 44.49 22.36 17.56
CA GLY A 593 45.43 23.48 17.74
C GLY A 593 46.07 23.52 19.13
N GLY A 594 46.46 22.36 19.66
CA GLY A 594 47.14 22.22 20.97
C GLY A 594 46.28 21.59 22.08
N SER A 595 45.05 21.17 21.76
CA SER A 595 44.22 20.33 22.63
C SER A 595 43.72 19.12 21.86
N GLU A 596 43.99 17.90 22.35
CA GLU A 596 43.45 16.67 21.76
C GLU A 596 41.99 16.50 22.18
N ARG A 597 41.11 16.25 21.22
CA ARG A 597 39.71 15.91 21.47
C ARG A 597 39.31 14.63 20.75
N ARG A 598 38.25 13.98 21.24
CA ARG A 598 37.81 12.67 20.77
C ARG A 598 36.45 12.72 20.10
N VAL A 599 36.33 12.01 18.98
CA VAL A 599 35.06 11.73 18.31
C VAL A 599 34.82 10.23 18.37
N HIS A 600 33.68 9.83 18.93
CA HIS A 600 33.28 8.42 19.05
C HIS A 600 32.13 8.11 18.12
N ILE A 601 32.30 7.09 17.27
CA ILE A 601 31.31 6.69 16.27
C ILE A 601 30.81 5.29 16.60
N PHE A 602 29.54 5.19 17.00
CA PHE A 602 28.88 3.93 17.28
C PHE A 602 28.21 3.38 16.02
N VAL A 603 28.70 2.23 15.54
CA VAL A 603 28.19 1.56 14.33
C VAL A 603 27.33 0.37 14.74
N ALA A 604 26.08 0.31 14.29
CA ALA A 604 25.15 -0.75 14.68
C ALA A 604 24.09 -1.04 13.59
N CYS A 605 23.64 -2.30 13.51
CA CYS A 605 22.67 -2.76 12.51
C CYS A 605 21.30 -3.02 13.14
N GLU A 606 20.24 -2.48 12.55
CA GLU A 606 18.85 -2.70 13.01
C GLU A 606 18.56 -4.19 13.20
N ILE A 607 18.01 -4.56 14.36
CA ILE A 607 17.61 -5.93 14.63
C ILE A 607 16.45 -6.33 13.71
N GLN A 608 16.74 -7.21 12.75
CA GLN A 608 15.81 -7.80 11.81
C GLN A 608 15.62 -9.29 12.10
N ARG A 609 14.38 -9.77 11.98
CA ARG A 609 14.02 -11.16 12.30
C ARG A 609 14.86 -12.17 11.50
N LYS A 610 15.00 -11.98 10.18
CA LYS A 610 15.78 -12.87 9.33
C LYS A 610 17.26 -12.89 9.70
N LEU A 611 17.85 -11.71 9.90
CA LEU A 611 19.26 -11.60 10.29
C LEU A 611 19.52 -12.26 11.64
N ARG A 612 18.59 -12.20 12.60
CA ARG A 612 18.74 -12.84 13.92
C ARG A 612 18.46 -14.34 13.89
N ASP A 613 17.30 -14.73 13.37
CA ASP A 613 16.74 -16.06 13.58
C ASP A 613 17.11 -17.04 12.46
N GLU A 614 17.25 -16.57 11.21
CA GLU A 614 17.54 -17.41 10.05
C GLU A 614 19.04 -17.43 9.72
N TYR A 615 19.69 -16.26 9.72
CA TYR A 615 21.09 -16.16 9.30
C TYR A 615 22.07 -15.98 10.47
N GLN A 616 21.57 -15.60 11.65
CA GLN A 616 22.34 -15.41 12.87
C GLN A 616 23.53 -14.44 12.72
N PHE A 617 23.31 -13.26 12.17
CA PHE A 617 24.34 -12.28 11.84
C PHE A 617 24.90 -11.51 13.05
N TYR A 618 24.14 -11.39 14.13
CA TYR A 618 24.54 -10.58 15.28
C TYR A 618 25.57 -11.30 16.15
N ALA A 619 26.56 -10.55 16.62
CA ALA A 619 27.58 -11.06 17.54
C ALA A 619 26.97 -11.41 18.91
N ASP A 620 27.54 -12.41 19.58
CA ASP A 620 27.24 -12.76 20.97
C ASP A 620 28.55 -12.94 21.77
N GLU A 621 28.48 -13.43 23.01
CA GLU A 621 29.68 -13.60 23.86
C GLU A 621 30.75 -14.54 23.26
N ARG A 622 30.38 -15.44 22.34
CA ARG A 622 31.23 -16.50 21.80
C ARG A 622 31.25 -16.55 20.27
N LYS A 623 30.39 -15.79 19.62
CA LYS A 623 30.19 -15.80 18.17
C LYS A 623 30.56 -14.46 17.54
N ALA A 624 31.30 -14.52 16.44
CA ALA A 624 31.59 -13.34 15.64
C ALA A 624 30.33 -12.87 14.89
N GLY A 625 30.21 -11.57 14.69
CA GLY A 625 29.06 -11.01 14.00
C GLY A 625 29.02 -9.49 14.02
N VAL A 626 27.92 -8.94 13.54
CA VAL A 626 27.66 -7.50 13.52
C VAL A 626 27.04 -7.03 14.83
N ASN A 627 27.30 -5.77 15.19
CA ASN A 627 26.74 -5.14 16.38
C ASN A 627 25.23 -4.89 16.20
N PRO A 628 24.35 -5.47 17.03
CA PRO A 628 22.91 -5.20 16.95
C PRO A 628 22.59 -3.79 17.47
N LEU A 629 21.71 -3.07 16.77
CA LEU A 629 21.12 -1.83 17.24
C LEU A 629 20.06 -2.13 18.32
N SER A 630 20.54 -2.44 19.52
CA SER A 630 19.74 -2.52 20.74
C SER A 630 19.76 -1.15 21.41
N VAL A 631 18.69 -0.37 21.25
CA VAL A 631 18.55 0.99 21.80
C VAL A 631 18.88 1.03 23.31
N SER A 632 18.50 0.00 24.06
CA SER A 632 18.77 -0.06 25.49
C SER A 632 20.25 -0.30 25.81
N ALA A 633 20.91 -1.24 25.10
CA ALA A 633 22.32 -1.55 25.38
C ALA A 633 23.22 -0.44 24.86
N LEU A 634 23.03 -0.06 23.60
CA LEU A 634 23.78 1.03 22.99
C LEU A 634 23.56 2.36 23.73
N GLY A 635 22.33 2.65 24.14
CA GLY A 635 22.04 3.83 24.97
C GLY A 635 22.69 3.77 26.35
N ALA A 636 22.95 2.60 26.93
CA ALA A 636 23.69 2.49 28.19
C ALA A 636 25.18 2.78 27.96
N ASP A 637 25.76 2.25 26.89
CA ASP A 637 27.16 2.49 26.51
C ASP A 637 27.42 3.97 26.19
N ILE A 638 26.50 4.61 25.44
CA ILE A 638 26.58 6.04 25.13
C ILE A 638 26.51 6.89 26.40
N ARG A 639 25.58 6.58 27.33
CA ARG A 639 25.50 7.31 28.62
C ARG A 639 26.78 7.16 29.43
N ALA A 640 27.31 5.94 29.53
CA ALA A 640 28.55 5.69 30.25
C ALA A 640 29.74 6.45 29.63
N LEU A 641 29.82 6.48 28.29
CA LEU A 641 30.84 7.23 27.58
C LEU A 641 30.69 8.74 27.76
N ARG A 642 29.48 9.29 27.64
CA ARG A 642 29.19 10.71 27.85
C ARG A 642 29.56 11.16 29.28
N GLN A 643 29.34 10.31 30.28
CA GLN A 643 29.75 10.59 31.66
C GLN A 643 31.28 10.56 31.84
N ALA A 644 31.97 9.65 31.16
CA ALA A 644 33.42 9.53 31.25
C ALA A 644 34.16 10.61 30.45
N GLU A 645 33.58 11.07 29.34
CA GLU A 645 34.19 11.95 28.34
C GLU A 645 33.19 13.05 27.89
N PRO A 646 32.85 14.01 28.78
CA PRO A 646 31.82 15.00 28.51
C PRO A 646 32.15 15.93 27.33
N ASP A 647 33.44 16.11 27.03
CA ASP A 647 33.98 16.95 25.96
C ASP A 647 34.08 16.23 24.59
N SER A 648 33.68 14.96 24.51
CA SER A 648 33.72 14.20 23.26
C SER A 648 32.53 14.50 22.34
N LEU A 649 32.72 14.32 21.03
CA LEU A 649 31.61 14.31 20.06
C LEU A 649 31.15 12.86 19.86
N ILE A 650 29.87 12.57 20.07
CA ILE A 650 29.32 11.22 19.92
C ILE A 650 28.41 11.16 18.69
N ILE A 651 28.77 10.32 17.74
CA ILE A 651 28.04 10.08 16.50
C ILE A 651 27.46 8.67 16.51
N ALA A 652 26.19 8.51 16.16
CA ALA A 652 25.63 7.21 15.82
C ALA A 652 25.62 7.02 14.29
N PHE A 653 26.12 5.88 13.83
CA PHE A 653 26.18 5.50 12.41
C PHE A 653 25.39 4.20 12.18
N PRO A 654 24.03 4.24 12.24
CA PRO A 654 23.20 3.05 12.18
C PRO A 654 22.88 2.60 10.75
N HIS A 655 22.95 1.29 10.50
CA HIS A 655 22.34 0.64 9.34
C HIS A 655 20.90 0.26 9.66
N TRP A 656 19.93 0.97 9.10
CA TRP A 656 18.51 0.78 9.42
C TRP A 656 17.58 1.18 8.27
N GLY A 657 16.29 0.94 8.47
CA GLY A 657 15.27 1.37 7.52
C GLY A 657 14.99 0.34 6.43
N GLY A 658 13.92 0.59 5.66
CA GLY A 658 13.56 -0.27 4.54
C GLY A 658 14.21 0.23 3.25
N ASN A 659 14.68 -0.70 2.40
CA ASN A 659 15.23 -0.36 1.10
C ASN A 659 14.24 0.49 0.30
N TYR A 660 14.69 1.65 -0.17
CA TYR A 660 13.94 2.62 -0.97
C TYR A 660 12.62 3.03 -0.33
N GLN A 661 12.65 3.44 0.93
CA GLN A 661 11.48 3.96 1.65
C GLN A 661 11.86 5.18 2.47
N TRP A 662 10.90 6.09 2.71
CA TRP A 662 11.05 7.13 3.73
C TRP A 662 11.07 6.55 5.15
N VAL A 663 11.47 7.38 6.11
CA VAL A 663 11.65 7.01 7.52
C VAL A 663 10.39 6.41 8.14
N LYS A 664 10.56 5.34 8.93
CA LYS A 664 9.48 4.69 9.70
C LYS A 664 9.49 5.14 11.15
N GLU A 665 8.33 5.04 11.81
CA GLU A 665 8.15 5.36 13.24
C GLU A 665 9.15 4.63 14.16
N ARG A 666 9.56 3.40 13.81
CA ARG A 666 10.57 2.64 14.57
C ARG A 666 11.94 3.33 14.59
N SER A 667 12.42 3.80 13.44
CA SER A 667 13.70 4.51 13.33
C SER A 667 13.63 5.86 14.04
N GLN A 668 12.50 6.58 13.97
CA GLN A 668 12.29 7.83 14.72
C GLN A 668 12.35 7.61 16.24
N LYS A 669 11.73 6.54 16.74
CA LYS A 669 11.80 6.19 18.17
C LYS A 669 13.21 5.80 18.59
N ALA A 670 13.91 4.99 17.80
CA ALA A 670 15.29 4.64 18.08
C ALA A 670 16.18 5.90 18.10
N ASN A 671 15.99 6.80 17.13
CA ASN A 671 16.68 8.09 17.06
C ASN A 671 16.48 8.92 18.33
N ALA A 672 15.22 9.13 18.74
CA ALA A 672 14.90 9.91 19.94
C ALA A 672 15.57 9.35 21.21
N GLU A 673 15.61 8.02 21.37
CA GLU A 673 16.26 7.39 22.52
C GLU A 673 17.79 7.48 22.46
N LEU A 674 18.39 7.47 21.27
CA LEU A 674 19.85 7.66 21.09
C LEU A 674 20.26 9.11 21.39
N ILE A 675 19.51 10.10 20.89
CA ILE A 675 19.73 11.51 21.24
C ILE A 675 19.60 11.69 22.75
N LYS A 676 18.54 11.14 23.37
CA LYS A 676 18.36 11.18 24.82
C LYS A 676 19.53 10.55 25.58
N ALA A 677 20.14 9.47 25.05
CA ALA A 677 21.29 8.84 25.67
C ALA A 677 22.58 9.68 25.60
N GLY A 678 22.63 10.71 24.74
CA GLY A 678 23.76 11.63 24.62
C GLY A 678 24.44 11.66 23.26
N VAL A 679 23.79 11.18 22.20
CA VAL A 679 24.29 11.31 20.81
C VAL A 679 24.09 12.74 20.31
N ASP A 680 25.14 13.32 19.72
CA ASP A 680 25.11 14.66 19.13
C ASP A 680 24.69 14.63 17.66
N LEU A 681 25.08 13.59 16.92
CA LEU A 681 24.80 13.46 15.50
C LEU A 681 24.44 12.03 15.12
N VAL A 682 23.35 11.87 14.39
CA VAL A 682 22.97 10.58 13.79
C VAL A 682 23.12 10.66 12.28
N LEU A 683 23.94 9.76 11.72
CA LEU A 683 24.15 9.60 10.28
C LEU A 683 23.76 8.17 9.88
N GLY A 684 22.48 7.95 9.57
CA GLY A 684 22.00 6.62 9.19
C GLY A 684 22.35 6.26 7.74
N HIS A 685 22.19 4.97 7.42
CA HIS A 685 22.33 4.41 6.07
C HIS A 685 21.60 3.05 5.97
N GLY A 686 21.71 2.34 4.84
CA GLY A 686 21.07 1.03 4.62
C GLY A 686 19.70 1.07 3.94
N ALA A 687 19.09 2.25 3.79
CA ALA A 687 17.88 2.42 2.99
C ALA A 687 18.16 2.45 1.48
N HIS A 688 19.42 2.51 1.04
CA HIS A 688 19.85 2.72 -0.35
C HIS A 688 19.30 3.96 -1.07
N ALA A 689 18.70 4.88 -0.31
CA ALA A 689 18.24 6.20 -0.75
C ALA A 689 18.45 7.17 0.40
N LEU A 690 18.66 8.45 0.09
CA LEU A 690 18.60 9.46 1.13
C LEU A 690 17.22 9.48 1.81
N GLN A 691 17.20 9.89 3.06
CA GLN A 691 15.98 10.05 3.84
C GLN A 691 15.93 11.43 4.50
N GLN A 692 14.83 11.69 5.19
CA GLN A 692 14.59 12.93 5.92
C GLN A 692 15.71 13.30 6.91
N CYS A 693 15.77 14.58 7.25
CA CYS A 693 16.61 15.12 8.31
C CYS A 693 15.76 15.68 9.44
N SER A 694 16.34 15.78 10.64
CA SER A 694 15.76 16.48 11.80
C SER A 694 16.88 17.26 12.48
N PHE A 695 16.64 18.55 12.71
CA PHE A 695 17.63 19.52 13.17
C PHE A 695 17.15 20.22 14.44
N ALA A 696 18.02 20.26 15.45
CA ALA A 696 17.73 20.91 16.72
C ALA A 696 18.97 21.56 17.31
N ASP A 697 18.78 22.45 18.27
CA ASP A 697 19.91 23.03 19.00
C ASP A 697 20.62 21.89 19.76
N GLY A 698 21.94 21.79 19.62
CA GLY A 698 22.74 20.72 20.24
C GLY A 698 22.88 19.42 19.45
N HIS A 699 21.98 19.11 18.50
CA HIS A 699 22.05 17.85 17.76
C HIS A 699 21.45 17.87 16.34
N ALA A 700 21.85 16.91 15.51
CA ALA A 700 21.28 16.71 14.19
C ALA A 700 21.08 15.23 13.85
N THR A 701 20.11 14.95 13.00
CA THR A 701 19.83 13.60 12.48
C THR A 701 19.68 13.65 10.98
N VAL A 702 20.45 12.83 10.27
CA VAL A 702 20.24 12.45 8.88
C VAL A 702 19.87 10.98 8.88
N TYR A 703 18.61 10.65 8.62
CA TYR A 703 18.13 9.28 8.81
C TYR A 703 18.74 8.28 7.82
N SER A 704 19.12 8.72 6.62
CA SER A 704 19.87 7.89 5.67
C SER A 704 20.67 8.78 4.74
N LEU A 705 21.97 8.51 4.62
CA LEU A 705 22.84 9.05 3.59
C LEU A 705 22.57 8.41 2.22
N GLY A 706 21.96 7.21 2.17
CA GLY A 706 21.76 6.47 0.92
C GLY A 706 23.04 5.87 0.35
N ASN A 707 23.05 5.59 -0.96
CA ASN A 707 24.20 5.00 -1.62
C ASN A 707 25.32 6.03 -1.83
N PHE A 708 26.57 5.65 -1.49
CA PHE A 708 27.77 6.37 -1.89
C PHE A 708 28.26 5.86 -3.25
N VAL A 709 29.06 4.78 -3.26
CA VAL A 709 29.33 3.98 -4.47
C VAL A 709 28.81 2.58 -4.19
N PHE A 710 27.62 2.26 -4.71
CA PHE A 710 27.01 0.95 -4.56
C PHE A 710 26.63 0.45 -5.94
N ASN A 711 27.48 -0.39 -6.55
CA ASN A 711 27.41 -0.77 -7.96
C ASN A 711 26.30 -1.79 -8.27
N TRP A 712 25.07 -1.43 -7.91
CA TRP A 712 23.82 -2.05 -8.29
C TRP A 712 22.99 -1.05 -9.10
N ALA A 713 22.17 -1.50 -10.05
CA ALA A 713 21.42 -0.60 -10.93
C ALA A 713 20.54 0.46 -10.22
N GLY A 714 20.13 0.22 -8.96
CA GLY A 714 19.14 1.05 -8.27
C GLY A 714 17.69 0.63 -8.56
N ARG A 715 16.75 0.96 -7.66
CA ARG A 715 15.31 0.66 -7.81
C ARG A 715 14.43 1.87 -7.50
N PHE A 716 14.96 3.07 -7.64
CA PHE A 716 14.32 4.33 -7.26
C PHE A 716 12.93 4.50 -7.88
N ASP A 717 12.80 4.33 -9.20
CA ASP A 717 11.53 4.48 -9.93
C ASP A 717 10.45 3.48 -9.48
N ALA A 718 10.85 2.25 -9.13
CA ALA A 718 9.91 1.21 -8.69
C ALA A 718 9.31 1.49 -7.30
N TYR A 719 9.97 2.32 -6.50
CA TYR A 719 9.57 2.68 -5.15
C TYR A 719 9.21 4.16 -4.99
N GLU A 720 9.20 4.92 -6.11
CA GLU A 720 8.91 6.36 -6.12
C GLU A 720 9.81 7.16 -5.16
N MET A 721 11.08 6.75 -5.01
CA MET A 721 12.06 7.43 -4.16
C MET A 721 12.99 8.33 -4.99
N PRO A 722 13.42 9.49 -4.46
CA PRO A 722 14.42 10.32 -5.12
C PRO A 722 15.74 9.53 -5.35
N PRO A 723 16.35 9.61 -6.55
CA PRO A 723 17.53 8.84 -6.96
C PRO A 723 18.86 9.37 -6.39
N TYR A 724 18.85 9.82 -5.13
CA TYR A 724 19.94 10.58 -4.57
C TYR A 724 20.51 9.92 -3.30
N GLY A 725 21.84 10.04 -3.15
CA GLY A 725 22.55 9.84 -1.88
C GLY A 725 23.07 11.18 -1.35
N LEU A 726 23.74 11.15 -0.20
CA LEU A 726 24.34 12.30 0.47
C LEU A 726 25.78 11.96 0.89
N VAL A 727 26.69 12.91 0.68
CA VAL A 727 28.00 12.95 1.33
C VAL A 727 27.94 14.00 2.43
N ALA A 728 28.14 13.59 3.68
CA ALA A 728 28.11 14.51 4.82
C ALA A 728 29.54 14.97 5.16
N ARG A 729 29.79 16.27 5.13
CA ARG A 729 31.04 16.88 5.60
C ARG A 729 30.77 17.64 6.90
N LEU A 730 31.55 17.34 7.94
CA LEU A 730 31.49 17.96 9.25
C LEU A 730 32.69 18.86 9.44
N GLY A 731 32.49 20.18 9.42
CA GLY A 731 33.49 21.12 9.93
C GLY A 731 33.41 21.17 11.46
N LEU A 732 34.54 20.98 12.13
CA LEU A 732 34.62 20.87 13.59
C LEU A 732 35.55 21.94 14.15
N ASP A 733 35.04 22.67 15.16
CA ASP A 733 35.81 23.62 15.96
C ASP A 733 35.52 23.43 17.45
N ALA A 734 36.52 23.73 18.29
CA ALA A 734 36.37 23.70 19.74
C ALA A 734 35.51 24.87 20.24
N ALA A 735 34.54 24.60 21.12
CA ALA A 735 33.63 25.59 21.69
C ALA A 735 33.46 25.41 23.21
N GLY A 736 34.39 25.97 24.01
CA GLY A 736 34.43 25.69 25.44
C GLY A 736 34.65 24.19 25.69
N ASP A 737 33.80 23.55 26.48
CA ASP A 737 33.82 22.08 26.67
C ASP A 737 33.02 21.32 25.59
N GLY A 738 32.32 22.03 24.68
CA GLY A 738 31.54 21.46 23.58
C GLY A 738 32.18 21.69 22.20
N TRP A 739 31.44 21.41 21.14
CA TRP A 739 31.87 21.50 19.75
C TRP A 739 30.98 22.43 18.94
N ASN A 740 31.55 23.24 18.06
CA ASN A 740 30.82 23.82 16.95
C ASN A 740 30.89 22.86 15.76
N VAL A 741 29.73 22.41 15.28
CA VAL A 741 29.61 21.46 14.18
C VAL A 741 28.92 22.14 12.99
N ALA A 742 29.65 22.29 11.90
CA ALA A 742 29.13 22.73 10.61
C ALA A 742 28.84 21.51 9.71
N LEU A 743 27.58 21.08 9.67
CA LEU A 743 27.10 19.97 8.86
C LEU A 743 26.75 20.44 7.44
N ARG A 744 27.49 19.97 6.43
CA ARG A 744 27.18 20.18 5.01
C ARG A 744 26.85 18.84 4.35
N LEU A 745 25.64 18.71 3.81
CA LEU A 745 25.16 17.51 3.12
C LEU A 745 25.16 17.77 1.61
N TYR A 746 26.12 17.18 0.89
CA TYR A 746 26.24 17.29 -0.56
C TYR A 746 25.47 16.15 -1.24
N PRO A 747 24.39 16.44 -1.96
CA PRO A 747 23.66 15.39 -2.64
C PRO A 747 24.39 14.89 -3.88
N ILE A 748 24.27 13.59 -4.11
CA ILE A 748 24.86 12.91 -5.26
C ILE A 748 23.79 12.16 -6.04
N ALA A 749 23.83 12.24 -7.36
CA ALA A 749 23.03 11.38 -8.22
C ALA A 749 23.56 9.95 -8.12
N SER A 750 22.69 9.01 -7.70
CA SER A 750 23.08 7.64 -7.33
C SER A 750 22.32 6.55 -8.11
N ASP A 751 21.48 6.94 -9.07
CA ASP A 751 20.83 6.02 -10.00
C ASP A 751 21.80 5.60 -11.10
N ASN A 752 22.39 4.42 -10.92
CA ASN A 752 23.40 3.86 -11.81
C ASN A 752 22.88 3.58 -13.23
N THR A 753 21.56 3.53 -13.45
CA THR A 753 20.99 3.47 -14.82
C THR A 753 21.12 4.80 -15.57
N LYS A 754 21.28 5.91 -14.86
CA LYS A 754 21.41 7.27 -15.41
C LYS A 754 22.84 7.80 -15.33
N THR A 755 23.60 7.39 -14.31
CA THR A 755 24.97 7.87 -14.09
C THR A 755 26.06 6.99 -14.71
N ASP A 756 25.68 5.87 -15.36
CA ASP A 756 26.63 4.87 -15.85
C ASP A 756 27.60 4.40 -14.74
N PHE A 757 27.05 4.12 -13.57
CA PHE A 757 27.78 3.69 -12.37
C PHE A 757 28.84 4.70 -11.87
N GLN A 758 28.75 5.96 -12.28
CA GLN A 758 29.64 7.04 -11.84
C GLN A 758 28.84 8.10 -11.09
N PRO A 759 28.52 7.87 -9.80
CA PRO A 759 27.84 8.86 -8.99
C PRO A 759 28.61 10.19 -8.98
N ARG A 760 27.85 11.28 -8.94
CA ARG A 760 28.37 12.65 -9.08
C ARG A 760 27.54 13.63 -8.26
N PRO A 761 28.09 14.80 -7.89
CA PRO A 761 27.30 15.91 -7.40
C PRO A 761 26.09 16.19 -8.29
N VAL A 762 24.98 16.55 -7.65
CA VAL A 762 23.74 16.94 -8.35
C VAL A 762 23.92 18.25 -9.13
N THR A 763 23.16 18.38 -10.23
CA THR A 763 22.96 19.68 -10.89
C THR A 763 22.05 20.58 -10.05
N GLU A 764 21.90 21.85 -10.43
CA GLU A 764 20.97 22.76 -9.77
C GLU A 764 19.52 22.24 -9.78
N ASP A 765 19.03 21.80 -10.95
CA ASP A 765 17.67 21.27 -11.08
C ASP A 765 17.44 20.02 -10.23
N GLU A 766 18.45 19.14 -10.18
CA GLU A 766 18.42 17.94 -9.33
C GLU A 766 18.44 18.31 -7.84
N PHE A 767 19.24 19.32 -7.45
CA PHE A 767 19.28 19.84 -6.09
C PHE A 767 17.95 20.48 -5.67
N LEU A 768 17.36 21.32 -6.52
CA LEU A 768 16.07 21.95 -6.26
C LEU A 768 14.93 20.93 -6.16
N SER A 769 14.94 19.91 -7.03
CA SER A 769 13.98 18.80 -6.94
C SER A 769 14.15 18.00 -5.64
N LEU A 770 15.38 17.79 -5.20
CA LEU A 770 15.65 17.14 -3.93
C LEU A 770 15.19 17.99 -2.74
N TRP A 771 15.55 19.27 -2.72
CA TRP A 771 15.17 20.20 -1.65
C TRP A 771 13.65 20.24 -1.48
N THR A 772 12.92 20.34 -2.60
CA THR A 772 11.45 20.26 -2.61
C THR A 772 10.98 18.97 -1.95
N SER A 773 11.55 17.83 -2.34
CA SER A 773 11.17 16.52 -1.80
C SER A 773 11.43 16.42 -0.29
N LEU A 774 12.55 16.95 0.21
CA LEU A 774 12.86 16.95 1.63
C LEU A 774 11.92 17.85 2.43
N CYS A 775 11.54 19.02 1.90
CA CYS A 775 10.53 19.88 2.53
C CYS A 775 9.13 19.23 2.53
N GLU A 776 8.72 18.58 1.44
CA GLU A 776 7.44 17.86 1.36
C GLU A 776 7.33 16.72 2.38
N HIS A 777 8.49 16.14 2.73
CA HIS A 777 8.60 15.01 3.64
C HIS A 777 9.12 15.38 5.03
N ASP A 778 9.23 16.67 5.36
CA ASP A 778 9.75 17.16 6.63
C ASP A 778 8.98 16.54 7.81
N LEU A 779 9.71 15.94 8.75
CA LEU A 779 9.14 15.13 9.83
C LEU A 779 8.57 15.98 10.96
N ASP A 780 9.27 17.06 11.30
CA ASP A 780 9.00 17.91 12.46
C ASP A 780 9.02 19.41 12.11
N GLY A 781 9.24 19.76 10.84
CA GLY A 781 9.32 21.14 10.36
C GLY A 781 10.71 21.76 10.54
N SER A 782 11.66 21.02 11.13
CA SER A 782 12.99 21.55 11.42
C SER A 782 13.86 21.67 10.17
N PHE A 783 13.66 20.83 9.16
CA PHE A 783 14.39 20.95 7.91
C PHE A 783 14.04 22.27 7.22
N GLU A 784 12.76 22.54 7.01
CA GLU A 784 12.29 23.78 6.37
C GLU A 784 12.70 25.02 7.17
N GLN A 785 12.73 24.94 8.50
CA GLN A 785 13.03 26.07 9.37
C GLN A 785 14.52 26.36 9.55
N ARG A 786 15.37 25.31 9.57
CA ARG A 786 16.76 25.42 10.03
C ARG A 786 17.79 25.08 8.96
N ALA A 787 17.42 24.32 7.94
CA ALA A 787 18.32 23.99 6.85
C ALA A 787 18.54 25.22 5.95
N GLN A 788 19.74 25.34 5.39
CA GLN A 788 20.07 26.36 4.41
C GLN A 788 20.48 25.71 3.10
N ALA A 789 19.90 26.16 1.99
CA ALA A 789 20.35 25.78 0.66
C ALA A 789 21.56 26.63 0.29
N ALA A 790 22.69 25.98 0.02
CA ALA A 790 23.93 26.67 -0.26
C ALA A 790 24.68 26.03 -1.43
N ARG A 791 25.65 26.76 -1.98
CA ARG A 791 26.57 26.30 -3.01
C ARG A 791 27.97 26.81 -2.72
N ASP A 792 28.96 25.93 -2.87
CA ASP A 792 30.38 26.27 -2.84
C ASP A 792 31.11 25.67 -4.07
N GLU A 793 32.44 25.67 -4.03
CA GLU A 793 33.30 25.08 -5.06
C GLU A 793 33.14 23.55 -5.24
N ARG A 794 32.59 22.85 -4.25
CA ARG A 794 32.35 21.40 -4.26
C ARG A 794 30.96 21.06 -4.80
N GLY A 795 30.01 21.99 -4.67
CA GLY A 795 28.69 21.90 -5.31
C GLY A 795 27.55 22.43 -4.44
N TYR A 796 26.33 22.10 -4.86
CA TYR A 796 25.11 22.40 -4.10
C TYR A 796 25.02 21.51 -2.87
N HIS A 797 24.66 22.07 -1.73
CA HIS A 797 24.55 21.35 -0.47
C HIS A 797 23.50 21.95 0.46
N ILE A 798 23.09 21.12 1.42
CA ILE A 798 22.25 21.52 2.54
C ILE A 798 23.20 21.83 3.70
N ALA A 799 23.15 23.05 4.22
CA ALA A 799 23.94 23.48 5.35
C ALA A 799 23.08 23.57 6.63
N TYR A 800 23.61 23.02 7.72
CA TYR A 800 23.09 23.20 9.07
C TYR A 800 24.28 23.33 10.03
N SER A 801 24.18 24.16 11.07
CA SER A 801 25.24 24.29 12.07
C SER A 801 24.64 24.31 13.46
N PHE A 802 25.30 23.65 14.40
CA PHE A 802 24.88 23.58 15.79
C PHE A 802 26.10 23.51 16.72
N THR A 803 25.90 23.89 17.98
CA THR A 803 26.90 23.76 19.04
C THR A 803 26.44 22.68 20.00
N THR A 804 27.29 21.69 20.32
CA THR A 804 26.94 20.63 21.26
C THR A 804 26.85 21.17 22.70
N ASP A 805 25.96 20.61 23.51
CA ASP A 805 25.85 20.96 24.92
C ASP A 805 26.69 19.99 25.79
N PRO A 806 27.78 20.45 26.43
CA PRO A 806 28.58 19.60 27.31
C PRO A 806 27.85 19.24 28.61
N LYS A 807 26.77 19.95 28.99
CA LYS A 807 25.93 19.62 30.15
C LYS A 807 24.79 18.72 29.72
N TRP A 808 25.09 17.45 29.47
CA TRP A 808 24.06 16.45 29.24
C TRP A 808 23.19 16.25 30.50
N ASP A 809 21.93 16.68 30.45
CA ASP A 809 20.89 16.36 31.44
C ASP A 809 19.86 15.43 30.81
N GLU A 810 19.65 14.25 31.40
CA GLU A 810 18.67 13.27 30.95
C GLU A 810 17.22 13.80 30.97
N THR A 811 16.98 14.92 31.67
CA THR A 811 15.69 15.62 31.78
C THR A 811 15.49 16.76 30.76
N ASP A 812 16.55 17.40 30.27
CA ASP A 812 16.47 18.50 29.28
C ASP A 812 16.30 18.00 27.83
N ALA A 813 16.54 16.72 27.56
CA ALA A 813 16.27 16.08 26.26
C ALA A 813 14.77 15.81 26.00
N ALA A 814 13.88 16.60 26.61
CA ALA A 814 12.48 16.65 26.24
C ALA A 814 12.38 17.45 24.93
N PHE A 815 12.23 16.75 23.81
CA PHE A 815 11.76 17.35 22.56
C PHE A 815 10.54 18.22 22.92
N ASP A 816 10.66 19.54 22.77
CA ASP A 816 9.62 20.50 23.11
C ASP A 816 8.38 20.21 22.25
N SER A 817 7.48 19.40 22.79
CA SER A 817 6.16 19.11 22.20
C SER A 817 5.19 20.31 22.31
N SER A 818 5.68 21.48 22.73
CA SER A 818 4.90 22.68 23.06
C SER A 818 5.36 23.96 22.34
N VAL A 819 5.36 23.96 21.01
CA VAL A 819 5.24 25.17 20.16
C VAL A 819 3.94 25.05 19.35
N PRO A 820 3.14 26.12 19.18
CA PRO A 820 1.68 26.07 19.33
C PRO A 820 1.00 25.17 18.31
N ARG A 821 -0.04 24.47 18.77
CA ARG A 821 -1.07 23.87 17.92
C ARG A 821 -1.70 24.97 17.07
N SER A 822 -1.09 25.30 15.94
CA SER A 822 -1.78 25.99 14.87
C SER A 822 -2.93 25.06 14.44
N THR A 823 -4.10 25.66 14.31
CA THR A 823 -5.41 25.03 14.39
C THR A 823 -5.60 23.93 13.35
N ARG A 824 -5.17 22.71 13.67
CA ARG A 824 -5.64 21.46 13.06
C ARG A 824 -7.09 21.26 13.48
N ARG A 825 -8.04 21.72 12.66
CA ARG A 825 -9.38 21.13 12.65
C ARG A 825 -9.33 19.84 11.85
N ASP A 826 -9.26 18.74 12.59
CA ASP A 826 -9.81 17.41 12.30
C ASP A 826 -9.70 16.87 10.86
N ALA A 827 -8.50 16.41 10.50
CA ALA A 827 -8.31 15.37 9.49
C ALA A 827 -8.28 13.98 10.18
N PRO A 828 -9.03 12.97 9.70
CA PRO A 828 -9.15 11.69 10.40
C PRO A 828 -7.94 10.79 10.16
N ALA A 829 -7.23 10.43 11.24
CA ALA A 829 -6.12 9.50 11.25
C ALA A 829 -6.51 8.09 10.75
N ARG A 830 -5.87 7.60 9.68
CA ARG A 830 -5.86 6.18 9.32
C ARG A 830 -4.77 5.45 10.12
N SER A 831 -5.17 4.93 11.29
CA SER A 831 -4.33 4.05 12.09
C SER A 831 -4.28 2.64 11.50
N GLY A 832 -3.08 2.11 11.27
CA GLY A 832 -2.80 0.67 11.13
C GLY A 832 -2.31 0.04 12.44
N THR A 833 -2.04 0.84 13.46
CA THR A 833 -1.81 0.40 14.83
C THR A 833 -3.14 0.44 15.58
N SER A 834 -3.49 -0.61 16.31
CA SER A 834 -4.64 -0.54 17.21
C SER A 834 -4.32 0.47 18.30
N ALA A 835 -4.78 1.71 18.15
CA ALA A 835 -4.89 2.60 19.29
C ALA A 835 -5.69 1.86 20.37
N SER A 836 -5.10 1.67 21.55
CA SER A 836 -5.80 1.08 22.69
C SER A 836 -7.07 1.90 22.93
N PRO A 837 -8.26 1.28 22.99
CA PRO A 837 -9.50 2.00 23.22
C PRO A 837 -9.38 2.83 24.50
N ARG A 838 -9.64 4.14 24.42
CA ARG A 838 -9.65 4.99 25.61
C ARG A 838 -11.05 4.94 26.20
N VAL A 839 -11.17 4.53 27.45
CA VAL A 839 -12.45 4.56 28.17
C VAL A 839 -12.87 6.02 28.34
N VAL A 840 -14.05 6.37 27.85
CA VAL A 840 -14.62 7.73 27.88
C VAL A 840 -15.60 7.85 29.03
N ARG A 841 -16.48 6.85 29.19
CA ARG A 841 -17.51 6.81 30.25
C ARG A 841 -17.78 5.37 30.67
N VAL A 842 -18.12 5.18 31.94
CA VAL A 842 -18.59 3.89 32.47
C VAL A 842 -19.96 4.11 33.11
N GLU A 843 -20.95 3.32 32.70
CA GLU A 843 -22.28 3.27 33.33
C GLU A 843 -22.42 1.96 34.09
N THR A 844 -22.73 2.02 35.38
CA THR A 844 -23.11 0.83 36.15
C THR A 844 -24.57 0.46 35.85
N LEU A 845 -24.81 -0.77 35.43
CA LEU A 845 -26.13 -1.33 35.15
C LEU A 845 -26.59 -2.20 36.35
N PRO A 846 -27.90 -2.52 36.44
CA PRO A 846 -28.39 -3.52 37.40
C PRO A 846 -27.58 -4.83 37.28
N ARG A 847 -27.44 -5.58 38.39
CA ARG A 847 -26.65 -6.84 38.48
C ARG A 847 -27.16 -7.99 37.58
N ASP A 848 -28.13 -7.73 36.71
CA ASP A 848 -28.71 -8.74 35.84
C ASP A 848 -27.76 -9.13 34.70
N ILE A 849 -27.14 -10.30 34.83
CA ILE A 849 -26.27 -10.88 33.81
C ILE A 849 -27.04 -11.43 32.60
N SER A 850 -28.38 -11.36 32.55
CA SER A 850 -29.20 -11.75 31.37
C SER A 850 -28.91 -10.87 30.14
N VAL A 851 -28.33 -9.68 30.34
CA VAL A 851 -27.94 -8.76 29.27
C VAL A 851 -26.84 -9.29 28.37
N PHE A 852 -26.06 -10.27 28.83
CA PHE A 852 -25.08 -10.96 28.00
C PHE A 852 -25.77 -12.05 27.18
N SER A 853 -25.42 -12.14 25.89
CA SER A 853 -26.01 -13.12 24.98
C SER A 853 -25.93 -14.54 25.53
N ALA A 854 -27.07 -15.24 25.58
CA ALA A 854 -27.17 -16.61 26.04
C ALA A 854 -26.19 -17.53 25.29
N GLY A 855 -25.44 -18.34 26.04
CA GLY A 855 -24.42 -19.26 25.48
C GLY A 855 -23.15 -18.58 24.96
N SER A 856 -22.93 -17.28 25.19
CA SER A 856 -21.63 -16.65 24.95
C SER A 856 -20.62 -17.03 26.05
N THR A 857 -19.32 -17.06 25.73
CA THR A 857 -18.26 -17.27 26.73
C THR A 857 -18.33 -16.23 27.86
N THR A 858 -18.65 -14.98 27.54
CA THR A 858 -18.86 -13.92 28.54
C THR A 858 -20.00 -14.26 29.49
N LYS A 859 -21.14 -14.77 28.98
CA LYS A 859 -22.27 -15.18 29.82
C LYS A 859 -21.90 -16.36 30.74
N LEU A 860 -21.14 -17.33 30.25
CA LEU A 860 -20.69 -18.48 31.05
C LEU A 860 -19.74 -18.05 32.18
N LEU A 861 -18.75 -17.20 31.87
CA LEU A 861 -17.85 -16.65 32.90
C LEU A 861 -18.61 -15.77 33.90
N ALA A 862 -19.59 -14.98 33.44
CA ALA A 862 -20.42 -14.19 34.33
C ALA A 862 -21.30 -15.04 35.24
N GLN A 863 -21.88 -16.11 34.72
CA GLN A 863 -22.63 -17.07 35.53
C GLN A 863 -21.71 -17.72 36.57
N ALA A 864 -20.51 -18.15 36.20
CA ALA A 864 -19.54 -18.74 37.11
C ALA A 864 -19.12 -17.78 38.26
N VAL A 865 -19.02 -16.48 37.99
CA VAL A 865 -18.80 -15.43 39.00
C VAL A 865 -19.98 -15.32 39.97
N VAL A 866 -21.22 -15.34 39.44
CA VAL A 866 -22.45 -15.30 40.25
C VAL A 866 -22.60 -16.56 41.12
N ASP A 867 -22.35 -17.73 40.55
CA ASP A 867 -22.50 -19.02 41.24
C ASP A 867 -21.51 -19.18 42.40
N ARG A 868 -20.37 -18.45 42.36
CA ARG A 868 -19.34 -18.40 43.40
C ARG A 868 -19.54 -17.27 44.41
N ASP A 869 -20.63 -16.52 44.29
CA ASP A 869 -21.00 -15.39 45.15
C ASP A 869 -19.90 -14.29 45.23
N PHE A 870 -19.16 -14.09 44.14
CA PHE A 870 -18.20 -12.98 44.09
C PHE A 870 -18.92 -11.64 43.90
N PRO A 871 -18.52 -10.58 44.64
CA PRO A 871 -19.05 -9.23 44.42
C PRO A 871 -18.88 -8.82 42.96
N HIS A 872 -19.97 -8.44 42.29
CA HIS A 872 -19.96 -8.11 40.87
C HIS A 872 -20.96 -7.02 40.50
N GLU A 873 -20.69 -6.38 39.37
CA GLU A 873 -21.56 -5.41 38.71
C GLU A 873 -21.44 -5.51 37.19
N VAL A 874 -22.54 -5.28 36.49
CA VAL A 874 -22.53 -5.16 35.04
C VAL A 874 -22.26 -3.70 34.70
N GLN A 875 -21.30 -3.45 33.81
CA GLN A 875 -20.98 -2.09 33.35
C GLN A 875 -21.14 -1.97 31.84
N ARG A 876 -21.60 -0.81 31.39
CA ARG A 876 -21.48 -0.37 30.00
C ARG A 876 -20.31 0.61 29.92
N VAL A 877 -19.20 0.13 29.36
CA VAL A 877 -17.98 0.89 29.13
C VAL A 877 -18.04 1.47 27.73
N HIS A 878 -18.05 2.80 27.63
CA HIS A 878 -17.96 3.51 26.38
C HIS A 878 -16.50 3.77 26.04
N GLU A 879 -16.08 3.25 24.90
CA GLU A 879 -14.69 3.36 24.45
C GLU A 879 -14.60 4.19 23.18
N SER A 880 -13.68 5.16 23.15
CA SER A 880 -13.33 5.89 21.94
C SER A 880 -12.28 5.12 21.16
N VAL A 881 -12.64 4.72 19.94
CA VAL A 881 -11.72 4.11 18.96
C VAL A 881 -11.80 4.95 17.69
N ARG A 882 -10.70 5.62 17.33
CA ARG A 882 -10.63 6.52 16.17
C ARG A 882 -11.74 7.59 16.16
N GLY A 883 -12.05 8.15 17.34
CA GLY A 883 -13.04 9.22 17.49
C GLY A 883 -14.50 8.77 17.51
N THR A 884 -14.79 7.49 17.32
CA THR A 884 -16.16 6.95 17.48
C THR A 884 -16.32 6.29 18.84
N GLU A 885 -17.29 6.74 19.63
CA GLU A 885 -17.65 6.12 20.91
C GLU A 885 -18.49 4.87 20.66
N ARG A 886 -18.06 3.73 21.22
CA ARG A 886 -18.81 2.47 21.15
C ARG A 886 -19.07 1.93 22.56
N PRO A 887 -20.34 1.74 22.97
CA PRO A 887 -20.65 1.09 24.23
C PRO A 887 -20.32 -0.40 24.16
N ARG A 888 -19.73 -0.94 25.22
CA ARG A 888 -19.50 -2.37 25.42
C ARG A 888 -19.94 -2.79 26.81
N LEU A 889 -20.65 -3.92 26.88
CA LEU A 889 -20.99 -4.54 28.15
C LEU A 889 -19.79 -5.34 28.68
N VAL A 890 -19.46 -5.13 29.95
CA VAL A 890 -18.46 -5.90 30.69
C VAL A 890 -19.04 -6.29 32.04
N LEU A 891 -18.58 -7.40 32.59
CA LEU A 891 -18.84 -7.73 34.00
C LEU A 891 -17.60 -7.34 34.79
N ARG A 892 -17.75 -6.50 35.81
CA ARG A 892 -16.71 -6.24 36.81
C ARG A 892 -16.98 -7.13 38.01
N PHE A 893 -15.96 -7.77 38.57
CA PHE A 893 -16.07 -8.55 39.79
C PHE A 893 -14.81 -8.44 40.65
N THR A 894 -14.94 -8.71 41.94
CA THR A 894 -13.85 -8.55 42.91
C THR A 894 -13.59 -9.86 43.64
N VAL A 895 -12.31 -10.21 43.78
CA VAL A 895 -11.85 -11.38 44.54
C VAL A 895 -10.66 -10.96 45.40
N LYS A 896 -10.71 -11.22 46.72
CA LYS A 896 -9.60 -10.95 47.68
C LYS A 896 -8.93 -9.57 47.45
N ASP A 897 -9.76 -8.52 47.41
CA ASP A 897 -9.39 -7.11 47.20
C ASP A 897 -8.93 -6.70 45.79
N ARG A 898 -8.97 -7.61 44.80
CA ARG A 898 -8.59 -7.33 43.41
C ARG A 898 -9.80 -7.27 42.50
N THR A 899 -9.80 -6.29 41.61
CA THR A 899 -10.87 -6.11 40.62
C THR A 899 -10.46 -6.73 39.28
N TYR A 900 -11.37 -7.53 38.73
CA TYR A 900 -11.27 -8.15 37.42
C TYR A 900 -12.47 -7.78 36.55
N PHE A 901 -12.32 -7.96 35.25
CA PHE A 901 -13.39 -7.77 34.28
C PHE A 901 -13.50 -8.94 33.31
N VAL A 902 -14.71 -9.35 32.98
CA VAL A 902 -15.00 -10.25 31.85
C VAL A 902 -15.37 -9.40 30.64
N ARG A 903 -14.58 -9.49 29.58
CA ARG A 903 -14.74 -8.72 28.34
C ARG A 903 -14.46 -9.58 27.12
N ASN A 904 -15.36 -9.63 26.14
CA ASN A 904 -15.20 -10.41 24.89
C ASN A 904 -14.76 -11.89 25.11
N GLY A 905 -15.20 -12.52 26.20
CA GLY A 905 -14.82 -13.88 26.56
C GLY A 905 -13.42 -14.05 27.15
N THR A 906 -12.73 -12.97 27.51
CA THR A 906 -11.46 -12.98 28.27
C THR A 906 -11.63 -12.35 29.65
N ILE A 907 -10.81 -12.78 30.61
CA ILE A 907 -10.67 -12.12 31.91
C ILE A 907 -9.51 -11.12 31.83
N VAL A 908 -9.73 -9.89 32.29
CA VAL A 908 -8.73 -8.83 32.32
C VAL A 908 -8.65 -8.24 33.74
N GLY A 909 -7.46 -7.89 34.21
CA GLY A 909 -7.29 -7.21 35.51
C GLY A 909 -7.70 -5.74 35.43
N ALA A 910 -7.96 -5.09 36.56
CA ALA A 910 -8.15 -3.63 36.61
C ALA A 910 -6.84 -2.86 36.45
N ARG A 911 -6.89 -1.72 35.76
CA ARG A 911 -5.83 -0.71 35.75
C ARG A 911 -5.86 0.12 37.04
N PRO A 912 -4.79 0.91 37.32
CA PRO A 912 -4.77 1.84 38.46
C PRO A 912 -5.94 2.85 38.46
N ASP A 913 -6.47 3.21 37.29
CA ASP A 913 -7.62 4.11 37.14
C ASP A 913 -8.99 3.41 37.33
N GLY A 914 -9.00 2.14 37.72
CA GLY A 914 -10.21 1.34 37.93
C GLY A 914 -10.88 0.84 36.64
N THR A 915 -10.27 1.05 35.47
CA THR A 915 -10.80 0.56 34.17
C THR A 915 -10.27 -0.82 33.79
N PRO A 916 -10.91 -1.55 32.84
CA PRO A 916 -10.41 -2.84 32.38
C PRO A 916 -9.03 -2.74 31.70
N GLY A 917 -8.03 -3.47 32.22
CA GLY A 917 -6.65 -3.54 31.75
C GLY A 917 -6.41 -4.55 30.63
N THR A 918 -5.18 -5.08 30.55
CA THR A 918 -4.83 -6.17 29.63
C THR A 918 -5.30 -7.52 30.18
N GLY A 919 -5.49 -8.50 29.30
CA GLY A 919 -5.87 -9.84 29.73
C GLY A 919 -4.85 -10.46 30.68
N ILE A 920 -5.33 -11.36 31.53
CA ILE A 920 -4.51 -12.06 32.52
C ILE A 920 -3.39 -12.89 31.86
N ASP A 921 -3.53 -13.19 30.57
CA ASP A 921 -2.55 -13.91 29.75
C ASP A 921 -1.38 -13.05 29.21
N GLY A 922 -1.21 -11.81 29.72
CA GLY A 922 -0.02 -10.98 29.47
C GLY A 922 0.48 -10.93 28.02
N ARG A 923 1.75 -11.33 27.81
CA ARG A 923 2.38 -11.37 26.48
C ARG A 923 1.83 -12.48 25.57
N ALA A 924 1.25 -13.55 26.13
CA ALA A 924 0.69 -14.66 25.37
C ALA A 924 -0.36 -14.17 24.36
N ILE A 925 -1.15 -13.15 24.70
CA ILE A 925 -2.17 -12.58 23.79
C ILE A 925 -1.54 -12.12 22.47
N ARG A 926 -0.34 -11.53 22.50
CA ARG A 926 0.34 -11.05 21.28
C ARG A 926 0.93 -12.20 20.48
N ILE A 927 1.48 -13.20 21.16
CA ILE A 927 2.10 -14.39 20.54
C ILE A 927 1.03 -15.26 19.87
N CYS A 928 -0.01 -15.63 20.63
CA CYS A 928 -1.13 -16.47 20.18
C CYS A 928 -2.01 -15.81 19.10
N LYS A 929 -1.99 -14.47 18.99
CA LYS A 929 -2.75 -13.76 17.93
C LYS A 929 -2.24 -14.09 16.53
N ARG A 930 -0.98 -14.53 16.39
CA ARG A 930 -0.35 -14.86 15.11
C ARG A 930 0.07 -16.33 15.11
N LYS A 931 -0.55 -17.12 14.24
CA LYS A 931 -0.33 -18.57 14.14
C LYS A 931 1.12 -18.90 13.79
N ASP A 932 1.74 -18.09 12.94
CA ASP A 932 3.13 -18.25 12.54
C ASP A 932 4.14 -17.96 13.66
N ILE A 933 3.81 -17.05 14.57
CA ILE A 933 4.67 -16.75 15.73
C ILE A 933 4.51 -17.83 16.78
N ALA A 934 3.28 -18.18 17.17
CA ALA A 934 3.04 -19.24 18.14
C ALA A 934 3.60 -20.59 17.65
N GLY A 935 3.39 -20.94 16.37
CA GLY A 935 3.93 -22.14 15.76
C GLY A 935 5.47 -22.16 15.73
N ALA A 936 6.12 -21.02 15.48
CA ALA A 936 7.58 -20.94 15.53
C ALA A 936 8.15 -21.19 16.94
N VAL A 937 7.50 -20.64 17.98
CA VAL A 937 7.91 -20.89 19.38
C VAL A 937 7.78 -22.38 19.73
N LEU A 938 6.67 -23.01 19.34
CA LEU A 938 6.46 -24.44 19.56
C LEU A 938 7.49 -25.30 18.81
N ARG A 939 7.77 -24.97 17.54
CA ARG A 939 8.78 -25.68 16.73
C ARG A 939 10.18 -25.60 17.35
N GLN A 940 10.57 -24.43 17.86
CA GLN A 940 11.87 -24.23 18.51
C GLN A 940 12.06 -25.13 19.74
N HIS A 941 10.96 -25.48 20.42
CA HIS A 941 10.96 -26.38 21.59
C HIS A 941 10.69 -27.85 21.23
N GLY A 942 10.71 -28.19 19.94
CA GLY A 942 10.61 -29.58 19.46
C GLY A 942 9.18 -30.11 19.28
N TYR A 943 8.15 -29.27 19.37
CA TYR A 943 6.77 -29.72 19.13
C TYR A 943 6.41 -29.74 17.64
N SER A 944 5.61 -30.73 17.26
CA SER A 944 5.13 -30.90 15.89
C SER A 944 4.13 -29.80 15.51
N VAL A 945 4.46 -29.01 14.50
CA VAL A 945 3.60 -28.00 13.87
C VAL A 945 3.71 -28.15 12.35
N PRO A 946 2.67 -27.82 11.55
CA PRO A 946 2.77 -27.89 10.10
C PRO A 946 3.95 -27.06 9.57
N ARG A 947 4.78 -27.64 8.71
CA ARG A 947 5.89 -26.92 8.05
C ARG A 947 5.32 -25.80 7.19
N GLY A 948 5.76 -24.57 7.40
CA GLY A 948 5.15 -23.41 6.77
C GLY A 948 5.93 -22.11 6.95
N MET A 949 5.65 -21.14 6.07
CA MET A 949 6.25 -19.81 6.04
C MET A 949 5.18 -18.72 5.82
N SER A 950 5.40 -17.55 6.40
CA SER A 950 4.52 -16.38 6.21
C SER A 950 5.11 -15.39 5.22
N PHE A 951 4.24 -14.87 4.35
CA PHE A 951 4.56 -13.91 3.30
C PHE A 951 3.73 -12.64 3.52
N ALA A 952 4.30 -11.50 3.15
CA ALA A 952 3.52 -10.26 3.06
C ALA A 952 2.45 -10.43 1.97
N SER A 953 1.30 -9.77 2.11
CA SER A 953 0.24 -9.81 1.07
C SER A 953 0.72 -9.37 -0.32
N SER A 954 1.77 -8.55 -0.37
CA SER A 954 2.44 -8.12 -1.61
C SER A 954 3.45 -9.12 -2.17
N ASP A 955 3.85 -10.14 -1.41
CA ASP A 955 4.92 -11.09 -1.78
C ASP A 955 4.38 -12.40 -2.35
N LEU A 956 3.53 -12.29 -3.37
CA LEU A 956 3.02 -13.46 -4.10
C LEU A 956 4.19 -14.27 -4.70
N ARG A 957 5.21 -13.61 -5.25
CA ARG A 957 6.31 -14.31 -5.91
C ARG A 957 7.15 -15.15 -4.93
N GLY A 958 7.45 -14.63 -3.73
CA GLY A 958 8.12 -15.41 -2.69
C GLY A 958 7.28 -16.60 -2.24
N ALA A 959 5.97 -16.39 -2.09
CA ALA A 959 5.04 -17.44 -1.70
C ALA A 959 4.91 -18.55 -2.76
N GLN A 960 4.92 -18.17 -4.05
CA GLN A 960 4.91 -19.10 -5.18
C GLN A 960 6.14 -20.00 -5.21
N LEU A 961 7.33 -19.42 -5.00
CA LEU A 961 8.58 -20.20 -4.96
C LEU A 961 8.57 -21.18 -3.78
N TYR A 962 8.08 -20.75 -2.62
CA TYR A 962 7.94 -21.63 -1.46
C TYR A 962 6.93 -22.76 -1.72
N PHE A 963 5.79 -22.44 -2.34
CA PHE A 963 4.80 -23.43 -2.74
C PHE A 963 5.39 -24.46 -3.70
N GLU A 964 6.06 -24.03 -4.78
CA GLU A 964 6.70 -24.91 -5.76
C GLU A 964 7.74 -25.84 -5.11
N ALA A 965 8.51 -25.33 -4.15
CA ALA A 965 9.52 -26.09 -3.42
C ALA A 965 8.91 -27.15 -2.48
N MET A 966 7.74 -26.86 -1.89
CA MET A 966 7.18 -27.67 -0.81
C MET A 966 6.06 -28.62 -1.26
N VAL A 967 5.36 -28.30 -2.36
CA VAL A 967 4.12 -29.00 -2.74
C VAL A 967 4.33 -30.50 -2.99
N ASN A 968 5.48 -30.89 -3.54
CA ASN A 968 5.80 -32.29 -3.80
C ASN A 968 6.11 -33.10 -2.52
N ASP A 969 6.56 -32.42 -1.46
CA ASP A 969 6.86 -33.02 -0.16
C ASP A 969 5.64 -33.04 0.77
N ALA A 970 4.56 -32.37 0.41
CA ALA A 970 3.36 -32.25 1.22
C ALA A 970 2.31 -33.30 0.83
N HIS A 971 2.25 -34.41 1.58
CA HIS A 971 1.38 -35.55 1.27
C HIS A 971 -0.12 -35.23 1.16
N ALA A 972 -0.61 -34.21 1.89
CA ALA A 972 -2.01 -33.76 1.84
C ALA A 972 -2.17 -32.42 1.08
N GLY A 973 -1.16 -32.02 0.31
CA GLY A 973 -1.09 -30.72 -0.36
C GLY A 973 -0.75 -29.57 0.59
N MET A 974 -0.88 -28.34 0.10
CA MET A 974 -0.59 -27.12 0.83
C MET A 974 -1.86 -26.47 1.40
N CYS A 975 -1.69 -25.76 2.51
CA CYS A 975 -2.66 -24.90 3.14
C CYS A 975 -2.24 -23.43 2.97
N VAL A 976 -3.19 -22.59 2.56
CA VAL A 976 -3.01 -21.15 2.48
C VAL A 976 -4.05 -20.49 3.38
N LYS A 977 -3.61 -19.69 4.36
CA LYS A 977 -4.48 -19.07 5.37
C LYS A 977 -3.91 -17.75 5.91
N PRO A 978 -4.71 -16.86 6.50
CA PRO A 978 -4.18 -15.66 7.16
C PRO A 978 -3.43 -15.97 8.46
N ALA A 979 -2.26 -15.34 8.64
CA ALA A 979 -1.43 -15.54 9.84
C ALA A 979 -2.11 -15.05 11.13
N ASN A 980 -2.92 -13.98 11.05
CA ASN A 980 -3.65 -13.37 12.17
C ASN A 980 -5.18 -13.45 12.04
N GLY A 981 -5.70 -14.29 11.13
CA GLY A 981 -7.14 -14.46 10.92
C GLY A 981 -7.82 -15.28 12.01
N ASN A 982 -9.15 -15.24 12.05
CA ASN A 982 -9.95 -15.97 13.03
C ASN A 982 -11.12 -16.73 12.38
N LYS A 983 -11.73 -17.65 13.14
CA LYS A 983 -12.98 -18.35 12.79
C LYS A 983 -12.94 -19.15 11.47
N GLY A 984 -11.77 -19.65 11.07
CA GLY A 984 -11.66 -20.46 9.87
C GLY A 984 -11.88 -19.71 8.54
N LYS A 985 -11.91 -18.37 8.55
CA LYS A 985 -12.11 -17.59 7.32
C LYS A 985 -10.86 -17.65 6.43
N LYS A 986 -11.09 -17.78 5.12
CA LYS A 986 -10.03 -17.77 4.09
C LYS A 986 -8.94 -18.82 4.36
N ILE A 987 -9.37 -20.02 4.77
CA ILE A 987 -8.49 -21.18 4.89
C ILE A 987 -8.74 -22.06 3.66
N PHE A 988 -7.69 -22.24 2.87
CA PHE A 988 -7.69 -23.11 1.71
C PHE A 988 -6.79 -24.32 2.02
N LEU A 989 -7.27 -25.52 1.75
CA LEU A 989 -6.61 -26.79 2.08
C LEU A 989 -6.47 -27.65 0.82
N GLY A 990 -5.47 -28.53 0.79
CA GLY A 990 -5.30 -29.50 -0.29
C GLY A 990 -4.86 -28.89 -1.61
N ILE A 991 -4.13 -27.77 -1.56
CA ILE A 991 -3.63 -27.10 -2.76
C ILE A 991 -2.40 -27.85 -3.25
N ASP A 992 -2.51 -28.49 -4.41
CA ASP A 992 -1.44 -29.27 -5.04
C ASP A 992 -0.95 -28.68 -6.36
N ASN A 993 -1.61 -27.62 -6.85
CA ASN A 993 -1.29 -26.99 -8.11
C ASN A 993 -1.21 -25.46 -7.99
N ARG A 994 -0.43 -24.87 -8.91
CA ARG A 994 -0.13 -23.44 -8.90
C ARG A 994 -1.35 -22.54 -9.09
N LYS A 995 -2.31 -22.96 -9.91
CA LYS A 995 -3.50 -22.17 -10.20
C LYS A 995 -4.34 -21.96 -8.94
N ASP A 996 -4.58 -23.03 -8.20
CA ASP A 996 -5.34 -22.97 -6.95
C ASP A 996 -4.56 -22.26 -5.85
N PHE A 997 -3.23 -22.39 -5.86
CA PHE A 997 -2.36 -21.64 -4.95
C PHE A 997 -2.46 -20.13 -5.16
N ASP A 998 -2.33 -19.65 -6.40
CA ASP A 998 -2.38 -18.22 -6.71
C ASP A 998 -3.75 -17.62 -6.36
N ALA A 999 -4.83 -18.35 -6.63
CA ALA A 999 -6.19 -17.96 -6.25
C ALA A 999 -6.36 -17.89 -4.72
N ALA A 1000 -5.89 -18.90 -4.00
CA ALA A 1000 -5.95 -18.94 -2.54
C ALA A 1000 -5.12 -17.82 -1.91
N PHE A 1001 -3.88 -17.61 -2.39
CA PHE A 1001 -3.00 -16.56 -1.89
C PHE A 1001 -3.60 -15.17 -2.13
N GLY A 1002 -4.05 -14.89 -3.36
CA GLY A 1002 -4.71 -13.64 -3.70
C GLY A 1002 -5.93 -13.37 -2.80
N SER A 1003 -6.77 -14.38 -2.59
CA SER A 1003 -7.97 -14.28 -1.75
C SER A 1003 -7.66 -13.95 -0.29
N VAL A 1004 -6.56 -14.48 0.28
CA VAL A 1004 -6.10 -14.09 1.62
C VAL A 1004 -5.48 -12.69 1.62
N ALA A 1005 -4.63 -12.39 0.63
CA ALA A 1005 -3.89 -11.13 0.51
C ALA A 1005 -4.79 -9.89 0.35
N GLU A 1006 -6.01 -10.05 -0.18
CA GLU A 1006 -7.01 -8.99 -0.27
C GLU A 1006 -7.46 -8.43 1.09
N GLU A 1007 -7.51 -9.28 2.12
CA GLU A 1007 -8.10 -8.92 3.42
C GLU A 1007 -7.05 -8.88 4.55
N TYR A 1008 -5.89 -9.51 4.37
CA TYR A 1008 -4.89 -9.68 5.41
C TYR A 1008 -3.49 -9.31 4.92
N ASP A 1009 -2.75 -8.55 5.73
CA ASP A 1009 -1.37 -8.11 5.42
C ASP A 1009 -0.33 -9.26 5.42
N THR A 1010 -0.69 -10.43 5.96
CA THR A 1010 0.22 -11.57 6.06
C THR A 1010 -0.52 -12.88 5.77
N VAL A 1011 0.00 -13.59 4.78
CA VAL A 1011 -0.49 -14.90 4.31
C VAL A 1011 0.47 -15.98 4.81
N LEU A 1012 -0.05 -16.99 5.51
CA LEU A 1012 0.67 -18.18 5.95
C LEU A 1012 0.42 -19.31 4.95
N VAL A 1013 1.51 -19.83 4.38
CA VAL A 1013 1.53 -20.98 3.48
C VAL A 1013 2.24 -22.11 4.21
N GLU A 1014 1.56 -23.24 4.42
CA GLU A 1014 2.07 -24.38 5.18
C GLU A 1014 1.60 -25.71 4.60
N GLU A 1015 2.21 -26.83 4.97
CA GLU A 1015 1.71 -28.16 4.59
C GLU A 1015 0.33 -28.40 5.21
N ALA A 1016 -0.60 -28.97 4.45
CA ALA A 1016 -1.83 -29.47 5.01
C ALA A 1016 -1.54 -30.76 5.80
N VAL A 1017 -2.18 -30.91 6.95
CA VAL A 1017 -2.05 -32.10 7.80
C VAL A 1017 -3.42 -32.77 7.98
N SER A 1018 -3.42 -34.10 7.95
CA SER A 1018 -4.63 -34.92 8.08
C SER A 1018 -4.84 -35.36 9.52
N GLY A 1019 -6.11 -35.49 9.93
CA GLY A 1019 -6.50 -35.98 11.24
C GLY A 1019 -7.84 -35.41 11.69
N GLU A 1020 -8.19 -35.68 12.94
CA GLU A 1020 -9.31 -35.07 13.63
C GLU A 1020 -8.87 -33.80 14.37
N VAL A 1021 -9.71 -32.78 14.37
CA VAL A 1021 -9.44 -31.53 15.10
C VAL A 1021 -9.93 -31.65 16.54
N LEU A 1022 -8.99 -31.66 17.47
CA LEU A 1022 -9.25 -31.67 18.91
C LEU A 1022 -8.82 -30.34 19.51
N ARG A 1023 -9.67 -29.79 20.39
CA ARG A 1023 -9.35 -28.62 21.22
C ARG A 1023 -9.14 -29.05 22.67
N PHE A 1024 -7.95 -28.83 23.16
CA PHE A 1024 -7.55 -29.01 24.55
C PHE A 1024 -7.69 -27.67 25.27
N LEU A 1025 -8.42 -27.67 26.38
CA LEU A 1025 -8.56 -26.50 27.23
C LEU A 1025 -7.57 -26.60 28.39
N TYR A 1026 -6.59 -25.72 28.37
CA TYR A 1026 -5.57 -25.56 29.40
C TYR A 1026 -5.97 -24.42 30.35
N ILE A 1027 -5.93 -24.68 31.66
CA ILE A 1027 -6.13 -23.69 32.72
C ILE A 1027 -5.04 -23.90 33.76
N GLY A 1028 -4.20 -22.88 33.98
CA GLY A 1028 -3.41 -22.78 35.20
C GLY A 1028 -2.33 -23.83 35.43
N GLY A 1029 -1.91 -24.54 34.39
CA GLY A 1029 -0.94 -25.64 34.50
C GLY A 1029 -1.45 -26.94 33.92
N ASP A 1030 -2.77 -27.11 33.83
CA ASP A 1030 -3.40 -28.41 33.58
C ASP A 1030 -4.36 -28.35 32.38
N VAL A 1031 -4.46 -29.46 31.63
CA VAL A 1031 -5.55 -29.66 30.67
C VAL A 1031 -6.80 -30.13 31.41
N VAL A 1032 -7.85 -29.31 31.42
CA VAL A 1032 -9.09 -29.58 32.18
C VAL A 1032 -10.22 -30.19 31.35
N ALA A 1033 -10.19 -30.01 30.03
CA ALA A 1033 -11.20 -30.54 29.13
C ALA A 1033 -10.66 -30.69 27.70
N VAL A 1034 -11.15 -31.68 26.97
CA VAL A 1034 -10.81 -31.92 25.57
C VAL A 1034 -12.09 -32.18 24.79
N ARG A 1035 -12.23 -31.51 23.64
CA ARG A 1035 -13.36 -31.73 22.74
C ARG A 1035 -12.89 -31.99 21.33
N ARG A 1036 -13.62 -32.87 20.65
CA ARG A 1036 -13.43 -33.22 19.24
C ARG A 1036 -14.53 -32.58 18.41
N ALA A 1037 -14.17 -32.04 17.25
CA ALA A 1037 -15.12 -31.41 16.34
C ALA A 1037 -15.27 -32.25 15.06
N ILE A 1038 -16.44 -32.87 14.88
CA ILE A 1038 -16.79 -33.57 13.64
C ILE A 1038 -17.37 -32.53 12.67
N PRO A 1039 -16.82 -32.37 11.45
CA PRO A 1039 -17.36 -31.45 10.46
C PRO A 1039 -18.85 -31.67 10.17
N ALA A 1040 -19.51 -30.62 9.67
CA ALA A 1040 -20.93 -30.66 9.33
C ALA A 1040 -21.24 -31.89 8.46
N ASN A 1041 -22.23 -32.69 8.86
CA ASN A 1041 -22.52 -33.97 8.24
C ASN A 1041 -23.99 -34.39 8.39
N VAL A 1042 -24.42 -35.36 7.59
CA VAL A 1042 -25.68 -36.11 7.73
C VAL A 1042 -25.41 -37.61 7.61
N ILE A 1043 -26.30 -38.45 8.17
CA ILE A 1043 -26.23 -39.91 8.06
C ILE A 1043 -27.35 -40.38 7.13
N GLY A 1044 -27.00 -41.13 6.10
CA GLY A 1044 -27.94 -41.73 5.16
C GLY A 1044 -28.84 -42.75 5.84
N ASP A 1045 -30.13 -42.71 5.54
CA ASP A 1045 -31.11 -43.74 5.89
C ASP A 1045 -31.38 -44.71 4.72
N GLY A 1046 -30.72 -44.49 3.57
CA GLY A 1046 -30.89 -45.24 2.33
C GLY A 1046 -32.13 -44.86 1.52
N ARG A 1047 -32.86 -43.80 1.90
CA ARG A 1047 -34.13 -43.40 1.26
C ARG A 1047 -34.29 -41.89 1.07
N SER A 1048 -33.81 -41.09 2.02
CA SER A 1048 -33.95 -39.63 2.04
C SER A 1048 -32.77 -38.95 1.33
N THR A 1049 -33.05 -37.83 0.66
CA THR A 1049 -32.00 -37.01 0.03
C THR A 1049 -31.14 -36.29 1.06
N ILE A 1050 -29.94 -35.85 0.69
CA ILE A 1050 -29.08 -35.04 1.56
C ILE A 1050 -29.82 -33.79 2.08
N GLU A 1051 -30.60 -33.12 1.23
CA GLU A 1051 -31.43 -31.98 1.61
C GLU A 1051 -32.46 -32.36 2.69
N GLN A 1052 -33.19 -33.46 2.50
CA GLN A 1052 -34.17 -33.96 3.47
C GLN A 1052 -33.50 -34.34 4.80
N LEU A 1053 -32.32 -34.96 4.75
CA LEU A 1053 -31.55 -35.32 5.95
C LEU A 1053 -31.04 -34.08 6.70
N VAL A 1054 -30.65 -33.02 5.99
CA VAL A 1054 -30.28 -31.72 6.58
C VAL A 1054 -31.48 -31.08 7.28
N GLU A 1055 -32.66 -31.08 6.66
CA GLU A 1055 -33.88 -30.55 7.27
C GLU A 1055 -34.30 -31.34 8.52
N ALA A 1056 -34.26 -32.67 8.45
CA ALA A 1056 -34.59 -33.55 9.56
C ALA A 1056 -33.64 -33.31 10.75
N LYS A 1057 -32.33 -33.25 10.50
CA LYS A 1057 -31.32 -32.98 11.53
C LYS A 1057 -31.49 -31.58 12.14
N ASN A 1058 -31.81 -30.57 11.33
CA ASN A 1058 -32.14 -29.23 11.84
C ASN A 1058 -33.43 -29.18 12.67
N ALA A 1059 -34.45 -29.98 12.32
CA ALA A 1059 -35.69 -30.09 13.09
C ALA A 1059 -35.45 -30.75 14.45
N ASP A 1060 -34.64 -31.83 14.49
CA ASP A 1060 -34.21 -32.47 15.73
C ASP A 1060 -33.42 -31.51 16.63
N LEU A 1061 -32.43 -30.79 16.08
CA LEU A 1061 -31.67 -29.77 16.82
C LEU A 1061 -32.56 -28.66 17.39
N ARG A 1062 -33.64 -28.27 16.68
CA ARG A 1062 -34.67 -27.34 17.17
C ARG A 1062 -35.43 -27.90 18.36
N SER A 1063 -35.86 -29.16 18.30
CA SER A 1063 -36.59 -29.80 19.39
C SER A 1063 -35.78 -29.89 20.69
N ARG A 1064 -34.44 -30.02 20.58
CA ARG A 1064 -33.51 -30.08 21.71
C ARG A 1064 -33.02 -28.69 22.21
N GLY A 1065 -33.54 -27.60 21.65
CA GLY A 1065 -33.12 -26.23 22.01
C GLY A 1065 -31.72 -25.84 21.55
N ALA A 1066 -31.14 -26.56 20.58
CA ALA A 1066 -29.77 -26.38 20.08
C ALA A 1066 -29.68 -25.56 18.76
N ASP A 1067 -30.78 -24.93 18.31
CA ASP A 1067 -30.91 -24.39 16.94
C ASP A 1067 -30.17 -23.07 16.66
N ARG A 1068 -29.97 -22.22 17.67
CA ARG A 1068 -29.66 -20.80 17.44
C ARG A 1068 -28.32 -20.54 16.74
N HIS A 1069 -27.40 -21.51 16.73
CA HIS A 1069 -26.04 -21.36 16.19
C HIS A 1069 -25.46 -22.58 15.45
N THR A 1070 -26.26 -23.63 15.23
CA THR A 1070 -25.81 -24.95 14.73
C THR A 1070 -26.70 -25.43 13.58
N ARG A 1071 -27.35 -24.50 12.88
CA ARG A 1071 -28.22 -24.82 11.74
C ARG A 1071 -27.35 -25.25 10.55
N LEU A 1072 -27.48 -26.51 10.13
CA LEU A 1072 -26.94 -27.00 8.86
C LEU A 1072 -27.60 -26.23 7.71
N ARG A 1073 -26.81 -25.80 6.73
CA ARG A 1073 -27.28 -25.15 5.51
C ARG A 1073 -26.60 -25.79 4.31
N LEU A 1074 -27.33 -25.88 3.20
CA LEU A 1074 -26.76 -26.18 1.90
C LEU A 1074 -26.61 -24.86 1.13
N GLY A 1075 -25.58 -24.09 1.49
CA GLY A 1075 -25.20 -22.88 0.77
C GLY A 1075 -24.31 -23.21 -0.43
N THR A 1076 -23.80 -22.17 -1.10
CA THR A 1076 -22.91 -22.32 -2.25
C THR A 1076 -21.68 -23.18 -1.92
N ASP A 1077 -21.03 -22.91 -0.79
CA ASP A 1077 -19.81 -23.62 -0.38
C ASP A 1077 -20.06 -25.11 -0.09
N GLU A 1078 -21.17 -25.44 0.59
CA GLU A 1078 -21.54 -26.83 0.87
C GLU A 1078 -21.96 -27.59 -0.41
N LEU A 1079 -22.68 -26.92 -1.32
CA LEU A 1079 -23.05 -27.50 -2.61
C LEU A 1079 -21.82 -27.77 -3.49
N ASP A 1080 -20.85 -26.86 -3.52
CA ASP A 1080 -19.59 -27.06 -4.23
C ASP A 1080 -18.75 -28.18 -3.61
N PHE A 1081 -18.74 -28.29 -2.27
CA PHE A 1081 -18.07 -29.38 -1.57
C PHE A 1081 -18.66 -30.76 -1.92
N LEU A 1082 -19.99 -30.85 -2.04
CA LEU A 1082 -20.70 -32.06 -2.48
C LEU A 1082 -20.40 -32.38 -3.96
N ARG A 1083 -20.46 -31.38 -4.84
CA ARG A 1083 -20.18 -31.55 -6.29
C ARG A 1083 -18.78 -32.13 -6.55
N ARG A 1084 -17.77 -31.67 -5.81
CA ARG A 1084 -16.39 -32.21 -5.90
C ARG A 1084 -16.29 -33.69 -5.53
N ARG A 1085 -17.28 -34.24 -4.83
CA ARG A 1085 -17.42 -35.66 -4.48
C ARG A 1085 -18.45 -36.39 -5.35
N SER A 1086 -18.85 -35.77 -6.47
CA SER A 1086 -19.88 -36.31 -7.36
C SER A 1086 -21.23 -36.54 -6.68
N MET A 1087 -21.55 -35.73 -5.67
CA MET A 1087 -22.84 -35.74 -4.97
C MET A 1087 -23.57 -34.40 -5.18
N ALA A 1088 -24.91 -34.42 -5.12
CA ALA A 1088 -25.78 -33.26 -5.20
C ALA A 1088 -26.76 -33.24 -4.02
N ALA A 1089 -27.45 -32.12 -3.80
CA ALA A 1089 -28.40 -31.97 -2.67
C ALA A 1089 -29.53 -33.01 -2.67
N ASP A 1090 -29.93 -33.48 -3.85
CA ASP A 1090 -30.94 -34.49 -4.10
C ASP A 1090 -30.40 -35.92 -4.13
N SER A 1091 -29.09 -36.12 -3.93
CA SER A 1091 -28.51 -37.46 -3.82
C SER A 1091 -29.01 -38.17 -2.56
N VAL A 1092 -29.27 -39.48 -2.67
CA VAL A 1092 -29.72 -40.34 -1.55
C VAL A 1092 -28.52 -41.17 -1.05
N PRO A 1093 -27.96 -40.85 0.13
CA PRO A 1093 -26.84 -41.61 0.67
C PRO A 1093 -27.28 -42.99 1.16
N GLY A 1094 -26.39 -43.97 1.07
CA GLY A 1094 -26.63 -45.34 1.55
C GLY A 1094 -26.95 -45.38 3.05
N ARG A 1095 -27.67 -46.41 3.49
CA ARG A 1095 -28.03 -46.55 4.91
C ARG A 1095 -26.77 -46.67 5.77
N GLY A 1096 -26.59 -45.76 6.73
CA GLY A 1096 -25.43 -45.68 7.62
C GLY A 1096 -24.24 -44.90 7.04
N GLU A 1097 -24.32 -44.43 5.80
CA GLU A 1097 -23.27 -43.63 5.17
C GLU A 1097 -23.24 -42.23 5.79
N ARG A 1098 -22.06 -41.79 6.26
CA ARG A 1098 -21.88 -40.41 6.76
C ARG A 1098 -21.42 -39.51 5.62
N VAL A 1099 -22.27 -38.56 5.25
CA VAL A 1099 -21.96 -37.56 4.22
C VAL A 1099 -21.55 -36.25 4.88
N PHE A 1100 -20.33 -35.83 4.63
CA PHE A 1100 -19.83 -34.53 5.08
C PHE A 1100 -20.29 -33.41 4.14
N LEU A 1101 -20.60 -32.25 4.71
CA LEU A 1101 -21.06 -31.04 4.01
C LEU A 1101 -19.98 -29.97 3.94
N SER A 1102 -18.87 -30.12 4.67
CA SER A 1102 -17.72 -29.21 4.66
C SER A 1102 -16.43 -29.93 5.09
N SER A 1103 -15.28 -29.44 4.62
CA SER A 1103 -13.95 -29.86 5.10
C SER A 1103 -13.51 -29.15 6.39
N LEU A 1104 -14.17 -28.06 6.79
CA LEU A 1104 -13.77 -27.26 7.94
C LEU A 1104 -14.58 -27.63 9.19
N SER A 1105 -13.89 -27.81 10.31
CA SER A 1105 -14.50 -28.12 11.62
C SER A 1105 -14.80 -26.89 12.48
N ASN A 1106 -14.46 -25.68 12.01
CA ASN A 1106 -14.47 -24.45 12.80
C ASN A 1106 -15.77 -23.66 12.66
N ARG A 1107 -16.63 -23.76 13.68
CA ARG A 1107 -17.74 -22.89 14.10
C ARG A 1107 -18.18 -21.77 13.13
N HIS A 1108 -18.94 -22.18 12.11
CA HIS A 1108 -20.09 -21.50 11.48
C HIS A 1108 -20.78 -22.49 10.52
N ALA A 1109 -20.04 -23.50 10.05
CA ALA A 1109 -20.61 -24.79 9.65
C ALA A 1109 -21.06 -25.55 10.91
N ALA A 1110 -22.19 -26.23 10.84
CA ALA A 1110 -22.82 -26.94 11.95
C ALA A 1110 -22.10 -28.26 12.30
N ALA A 1111 -20.86 -28.14 12.78
CA ALA A 1111 -20.02 -29.22 13.29
C ALA A 1111 -20.58 -29.78 14.61
N GLU A 1112 -20.47 -31.09 14.81
CA GLU A 1112 -20.83 -31.79 16.05
C GLU A 1112 -19.65 -31.75 17.03
N ILE A 1113 -19.90 -31.34 18.27
CA ILE A 1113 -18.88 -31.24 19.31
C ILE A 1113 -19.06 -32.38 20.30
N ILE A 1114 -18.04 -33.20 20.47
CA ILE A 1114 -18.03 -34.35 21.39
C ILE A 1114 -17.01 -34.08 22.49
N ASP A 1115 -17.41 -34.22 23.77
CA ASP A 1115 -16.45 -34.28 24.88
C ASP A 1115 -15.70 -35.61 24.79
N CYS A 1116 -14.38 -35.55 24.66
CA CYS A 1116 -13.50 -36.71 24.64
C CYS A 1116 -12.39 -36.59 25.70
N THR A 1117 -12.67 -35.82 26.76
CA THR A 1117 -11.72 -35.52 27.83
C THR A 1117 -11.12 -36.80 28.43
N ASP A 1118 -11.93 -37.85 28.61
CA ASP A 1118 -11.51 -39.10 29.24
C ASP A 1118 -11.08 -40.18 28.23
N ASP A 1119 -11.23 -39.91 26.92
CA ASP A 1119 -10.95 -40.87 25.83
C ASP A 1119 -9.58 -40.65 25.18
N VAL A 1120 -8.99 -39.46 25.31
CA VAL A 1120 -7.67 -39.16 24.75
C VAL A 1120 -6.55 -39.84 25.54
N ASP A 1121 -5.54 -40.34 24.85
CA ASP A 1121 -4.36 -40.90 25.51
C ASP A 1121 -3.70 -39.85 26.44
N PRO A 1122 -3.30 -40.22 27.67
CA PRO A 1122 -2.73 -39.27 28.64
C PRO A 1122 -1.50 -38.49 28.15
N SER A 1123 -0.74 -39.03 27.19
CA SER A 1123 0.43 -38.35 26.63
C SER A 1123 0.11 -37.00 25.99
N TYR A 1124 -1.09 -36.81 25.42
CA TYR A 1124 -1.50 -35.53 24.84
C TYR A 1124 -1.67 -34.44 25.88
N ARG A 1125 -2.13 -34.77 27.10
CA ARG A 1125 -2.24 -33.79 28.19
C ARG A 1125 -0.86 -33.23 28.53
N THR A 1126 0.11 -34.13 28.75
CA THR A 1126 1.50 -33.75 29.05
C THR A 1126 2.11 -32.88 27.96
N ILE A 1127 1.92 -33.25 26.68
CA ILE A 1127 2.47 -32.47 25.56
C ILE A 1127 1.80 -31.10 25.45
N VAL A 1128 0.48 -31.00 25.60
CA VAL A 1128 -0.24 -29.71 25.56
C VAL A 1128 0.15 -28.82 26.73
N GLU A 1129 0.29 -29.37 27.94
CA GLU A 1129 0.73 -28.62 29.11
C GLU A 1129 2.15 -28.06 28.90
N ASN A 1130 3.08 -28.89 28.47
CA ASN A 1130 4.45 -28.46 28.24
C ASN A 1130 4.58 -27.48 27.05
N ALA A 1131 3.85 -27.72 25.96
CA ALA A 1131 3.80 -26.81 24.81
C ALA A 1131 3.21 -25.45 25.18
N THR A 1132 2.17 -25.44 26.00
CA THR A 1132 1.54 -24.21 26.47
C THR A 1132 2.47 -23.43 27.39
N ARG A 1133 3.24 -24.11 28.27
CA ARG A 1133 4.26 -23.47 29.13
C ARG A 1133 5.40 -22.79 28.36
N CYS A 1134 5.65 -23.16 27.09
CA CYS A 1134 6.59 -22.45 26.24
C CYS A 1134 6.11 -21.03 25.86
N ILE A 1135 4.83 -20.71 26.07
CA ILE A 1135 4.27 -19.38 25.82
C ILE A 1135 4.24 -18.58 27.13
N PRO A 1136 5.01 -17.47 27.25
CA PRO A 1136 5.07 -16.69 28.48
C PRO A 1136 3.71 -16.13 28.89
N ASP A 1137 3.44 -16.16 30.20
CA ASP A 1137 2.28 -15.54 30.85
C ASP A 1137 0.92 -16.18 30.50
N ILE A 1138 0.88 -17.31 29.79
CA ILE A 1138 -0.39 -17.94 29.40
C ILE A 1138 -1.05 -18.64 30.60
N ALA A 1139 -2.25 -18.19 30.96
CA ALA A 1139 -3.03 -18.73 32.07
C ALA A 1139 -4.16 -19.64 31.56
N VAL A 1140 -4.82 -19.22 30.49
CA VAL A 1140 -5.97 -19.91 29.90
C VAL A 1140 -5.78 -20.01 28.40
N CYS A 1141 -5.78 -21.24 27.87
CA CYS A 1141 -5.53 -21.49 26.45
C CYS A 1141 -6.46 -22.55 25.89
N GLY A 1142 -6.96 -22.33 24.68
CA GLY A 1142 -7.51 -23.39 23.83
C GLY A 1142 -6.45 -23.78 22.82
N ALA A 1143 -5.83 -24.95 23.00
CA ALA A 1143 -4.86 -25.52 22.08
C ALA A 1143 -5.56 -26.43 21.06
N ASP A 1144 -5.45 -26.08 19.78
CA ASP A 1144 -6.03 -26.86 18.69
C ASP A 1144 -4.97 -27.75 18.07
N LEU A 1145 -5.21 -29.05 18.09
CA LEU A 1145 -4.34 -30.06 17.49
C LEU A 1145 -5.10 -30.80 16.40
N MET A 1146 -4.39 -31.14 15.34
CA MET A 1146 -4.80 -32.16 14.37
C MET A 1146 -4.18 -33.48 14.79
N ILE A 1147 -4.99 -34.51 15.04
CA ILE A 1147 -4.52 -35.80 15.57
C ILE A 1147 -5.07 -36.95 14.71
N GLY A 1148 -4.19 -37.85 14.26
CA GLY A 1148 -4.58 -39.01 13.44
C GLY A 1148 -5.41 -40.02 14.24
N ASP A 1149 -4.83 -40.54 15.32
CA ASP A 1149 -5.49 -41.39 16.31
C ASP A 1149 -5.25 -40.82 17.71
N TYR A 1150 -6.30 -40.26 18.32
CA TYR A 1150 -6.23 -39.63 19.64
C TYR A 1150 -6.28 -40.62 20.81
N THR A 1151 -6.54 -41.91 20.53
CA THR A 1151 -6.52 -42.99 21.53
C THR A 1151 -5.16 -43.68 21.60
N ALA A 1152 -4.30 -43.45 20.61
CA ALA A 1152 -2.91 -43.88 20.60
C ALA A 1152 -2.00 -42.82 21.26
N PRO A 1153 -0.83 -43.21 21.79
CA PRO A 1153 0.13 -42.26 22.33
C PRO A 1153 0.59 -41.21 21.31
N ALA A 1154 0.86 -40.01 21.81
CA ALA A 1154 1.39 -38.93 21.00
C ALA A 1154 2.81 -39.28 20.51
N ALA A 1155 2.95 -39.37 19.19
CA ALA A 1155 4.20 -39.65 18.50
C ALA A 1155 4.37 -38.69 17.29
N PRO A 1156 5.61 -38.48 16.80
CA PRO A 1156 5.84 -37.75 15.55
C PRO A 1156 4.98 -38.31 14.40
N GLY A 1157 4.32 -37.44 13.67
CA GLY A 1157 3.42 -37.82 12.57
C GLY A 1157 1.98 -38.16 12.99
N ASN A 1158 1.72 -38.44 14.28
CA ASN A 1158 0.36 -38.66 14.78
C ASN A 1158 -0.35 -37.36 15.21
N HIS A 1159 0.39 -36.26 15.43
CA HIS A 1159 -0.20 -34.99 15.89
C HIS A 1159 0.53 -33.75 15.41
N TYR A 1160 -0.22 -32.66 15.25
CA TYR A 1160 0.30 -31.34 14.88
C TYR A 1160 -0.46 -30.24 15.62
N PHE A 1161 0.26 -29.32 16.27
CA PHE A 1161 -0.32 -28.09 16.82
C PHE A 1161 -0.71 -27.13 15.69
N ILE A 1162 -1.98 -26.75 15.62
CA ILE A 1162 -2.53 -25.87 14.59
C ILE A 1162 -2.61 -24.42 15.06
N GLU A 1163 -3.12 -24.20 16.28
CA GLU A 1163 -3.21 -22.87 16.89
C GLU A 1163 -3.31 -22.93 18.42
N LEU A 1164 -2.83 -21.89 19.09
CA LEU A 1164 -3.04 -21.65 20.51
C LEU A 1164 -3.88 -20.38 20.68
N ASN A 1165 -4.98 -20.43 21.44
CA ASN A 1165 -5.94 -19.34 21.58
C ASN A 1165 -6.12 -18.91 23.03
N THR A 1166 -5.80 -17.65 23.35
CA THR A 1166 -6.12 -17.04 24.66
C THR A 1166 -7.61 -16.69 24.83
N THR A 1167 -8.41 -16.88 23.78
CA THR A 1167 -9.88 -16.86 23.83
C THR A 1167 -10.41 -18.27 23.53
N PRO A 1168 -10.34 -19.20 24.50
CA PRO A 1168 -10.44 -20.63 24.21
C PRO A 1168 -11.79 -21.10 23.67
N GLY A 1169 -12.85 -20.31 23.85
CA GLY A 1169 -14.21 -20.68 23.43
C GLY A 1169 -14.80 -21.82 24.27
N MET A 1170 -15.31 -21.49 25.46
CA MET A 1170 -15.70 -22.44 26.50
C MET A 1170 -17.01 -23.20 26.25
N ARG A 1171 -17.92 -22.65 25.43
CA ARG A 1171 -19.27 -23.23 25.25
C ARG A 1171 -19.26 -24.68 24.77
N GLY A 1172 -18.32 -25.06 23.89
CA GLY A 1172 -18.26 -26.44 23.38
C GLY A 1172 -17.94 -27.47 24.46
N HIS A 1173 -17.34 -27.05 25.59
CA HIS A 1173 -17.08 -27.91 26.74
C HIS A 1173 -18.25 -27.89 27.75
N HIS A 1174 -18.96 -26.76 27.87
CA HIS A 1174 -20.16 -26.64 28.73
C HIS A 1174 -21.40 -27.34 28.19
N ALA A 1175 -21.54 -27.39 26.87
CA ALA A 1175 -22.70 -27.97 26.21
C ALA A 1175 -22.25 -28.71 24.93
N PRO A 1176 -21.53 -29.84 25.08
CA PRO A 1176 -21.21 -30.70 23.96
C PRO A 1176 -22.50 -31.35 23.41
N ASN A 1177 -22.47 -31.76 22.15
CA ASN A 1177 -23.56 -32.54 21.54
C ASN A 1177 -23.63 -33.96 22.12
N GLU A 1178 -22.48 -34.51 22.51
CA GLU A 1178 -22.31 -35.84 23.08
C GLU A 1178 -21.17 -35.83 24.12
N GLY A 1179 -21.29 -36.65 25.16
CA GLY A 1179 -20.33 -36.71 26.27
C GLY A 1179 -20.68 -35.81 27.45
N THR A 1180 -19.74 -35.67 28.39
CA THR A 1180 -19.99 -35.04 29.69
C THR A 1180 -19.75 -33.52 29.64
N PRO A 1181 -20.74 -32.68 29.99
CA PRO A 1181 -20.53 -31.25 30.22
C PRO A 1181 -19.44 -30.96 31.26
N ARG A 1182 -18.52 -30.05 30.96
CA ARG A 1182 -17.43 -29.63 31.84
C ARG A 1182 -17.60 -28.17 32.25
N ASP A 1183 -17.62 -27.88 33.56
CA ASP A 1183 -17.68 -26.50 34.09
C ASP A 1183 -16.31 -25.79 33.99
N VAL A 1184 -15.86 -25.59 32.76
CA VAL A 1184 -14.56 -24.96 32.50
C VAL A 1184 -14.56 -23.46 32.80
N ALA A 1185 -15.74 -22.84 32.86
CA ALA A 1185 -15.86 -21.41 33.17
C ALA A 1185 -15.67 -21.22 34.67
N GLY A 1186 -16.27 -22.10 35.47
CA GLY A 1186 -16.02 -22.17 36.89
C GLY A 1186 -14.57 -22.44 37.24
N MET A 1187 -13.95 -23.46 36.63
CA MET A 1187 -12.52 -23.76 36.83
C MET A 1187 -11.63 -22.56 36.48
N THR A 1188 -11.98 -21.79 35.43
CA THR A 1188 -11.26 -20.56 35.08
C THR A 1188 -11.37 -19.51 36.19
N ILE A 1189 -12.57 -19.29 36.74
CA ILE A 1189 -12.80 -18.32 37.82
C ILE A 1189 -12.12 -18.78 39.12
N ASP A 1190 -12.16 -20.07 39.44
CA ASP A 1190 -11.46 -20.65 40.60
C ASP A 1190 -9.94 -20.46 40.50
N TYR A 1191 -9.37 -20.70 39.32
CA TYR A 1191 -7.95 -20.43 39.08
C TYR A 1191 -7.62 -18.95 39.29
N VAL A 1192 -8.41 -18.02 38.74
CA VAL A 1192 -8.20 -16.58 38.96
C VAL A 1192 -8.30 -16.21 40.43
N ALA A 1193 -9.19 -16.86 41.20
CA ALA A 1193 -9.35 -16.63 42.63
C ALA A 1193 -8.24 -17.25 43.51
N ALA A 1194 -7.59 -18.30 43.02
CA ALA A 1194 -6.57 -19.07 43.73
C ALA A 1194 -5.13 -18.65 43.40
N ALA A 1195 -4.83 -18.35 42.12
CA ALA A 1195 -3.47 -18.36 41.58
C ALA A 1195 -2.80 -16.98 41.42
N LEU A 1196 -3.48 -15.88 41.72
CA LEU A 1196 -2.90 -14.54 41.55
C LEU A 1196 -2.53 -13.95 42.93
N PRO A 1197 -1.26 -14.04 43.38
CA PRO A 1197 -0.80 -13.40 44.61
C PRO A 1197 -0.91 -11.89 44.51
#